data_AF-A0A1L8MKP4-F1
#
_entry.id   AF-A0A1L8MKP4-F1
#
_cell.length_a   1.000
_cell.length_b   1.000
_cell.length_c   1.000
_cell.angle_alpha   90.00
_cell.angle_beta   90.00
_cell.angle_gamma   90.00
#
_symmetry.space_group_name_H-M   'P 1'
#
loop_
_entity.id
_entity.type
_entity.pdbx_description
1 polymer ?
#
loop_
_entity_poly.entity_id
_entity_poly.type
_entity_poly.pdbx_seq_one_letter_code
_entity_poly.pdbx_strand_id
1 'polypeptide(L)'
;MDLIIHNAKLQKVAYIDNELQNTLSFYDDKWSRYLDTASSTFEFTVYKKNIKTDTIREKAYQTLSDRSFISFVFNKRTYLFNVMKIEETETTIRCYCENLNLELLNELAGPYKATTEMSFIDYCNVFYILGGGAITIGHNEIADRERTLEWTGTDTKLKRLLSIANMFDCEIEFETVLNEDSSLKSFIMHIYKENDDKNQGVGRIRDDVILRYGHNIAGVKKTVDKTGIFNMIKPTGKATVDVKVTSANPKYVAPKIGSVTYSGGSLSNGGRTISKSLVNEILNLCVQHKLLPSGVFSQLYLESWWGNSPVARIDNNWGGLTWTGSTTRPSGIKVTQGTARPANEGGYYMHFASVSDYMKDYTYLLAEQGIYKVKGANSIDSYTKGLFRVGGATYDYAAAGYAHYAPLMRSIRSGINSNSNGAMDTLDSQFKTAGTVGTAPVSQIASKTKSTLDALTAKKNTRIGSGQCYALTAWYAYTIGGPWLGGGVTPGFKGLVGAGAAASHIGEDYNWKQFGWRMMRPTKVSDLIPGAIANIRANAGGPVYTGGWGHTVVIKGLSGDTLTVLEQNYAGHQYVEERTYSANAYLRILQTLCYPPEIVQGKRINGTESSTTSTGSTGNNEPKTTTTTQQKEVITEIPKDLYREYKNDEGVVEFYVKNGGVYAPISKELYPSAFSGEETNDNWIRHDMELQTTDYEVLISTALSELRKGCYPAISYEVSGSSGDLDIGDTVKIEDEAFTDGLVLLARVSEQHISFTNPDSNSTVFDNYKALRNKLSKEITDRYNEISEGIKPYELRLYTDNGYIFRNGTGTSTITAELWRAGAKLDATFQFKNGDVLLSSDPQCTIDATTITDTLIVSVEAYVGNELAATSQVTFSNVNDGQAGMTTWTAWSNSADGVTDFSITDANRRYEGQYTGITQSTNPADYAWTDKGAGLLNVFYPVGSIYQSTDTTSPSVLLGGTWEVYDNSADPTVNRWRRTA
;
A
#
# COMPACT_ATOMS: atom_id res chain seq x y z
N MET A 1 27.21 -8.11 -45.87
CA MET A 1 27.07 -7.99 -44.39
C MET A 1 28.46 -8.05 -43.84
N ASP A 2 28.85 -7.01 -43.11
CA ASP A 2 30.26 -6.72 -42.91
C ASP A 2 30.53 -6.65 -41.41
N LEU A 3 31.58 -7.35 -40.97
CA LEU A 3 32.01 -7.37 -39.57
C LEU A 3 33.25 -6.50 -39.41
N ILE A 4 33.30 -5.72 -38.33
CA ILE A 4 34.48 -4.92 -37.97
C ILE A 4 35.14 -5.57 -36.76
N ILE A 5 36.44 -5.84 -36.88
CA ILE A 5 37.28 -6.32 -35.78
C ILE A 5 37.91 -5.11 -35.11
N HIS A 6 37.76 -5.03 -33.79
CA HIS A 6 38.39 -4.04 -32.95
C HIS A 6 39.39 -4.67 -32.00
N ASN A 7 40.47 -3.95 -31.70
CA ASN A 7 41.40 -4.37 -30.64
C ASN A 7 40.84 -4.10 -29.23
N ALA A 8 41.62 -4.42 -28.20
CA ALA A 8 41.26 -4.20 -26.80
C ALA A 8 40.99 -2.73 -26.40
N LYS A 9 41.30 -1.76 -27.27
CA LYS A 9 41.02 -0.33 -27.09
C LYS A 9 39.85 0.16 -27.95
N LEU A 10 39.08 -0.75 -28.56
CA LEU A 10 37.99 -0.47 -29.50
C LEU A 10 38.43 0.31 -30.75
N GLN A 11 39.69 0.17 -31.16
CA GLN A 11 40.17 0.72 -32.42
C GLN A 11 39.95 -0.31 -33.53
N LYS A 12 39.41 0.14 -34.68
CA LYS A 12 39.22 -0.69 -35.88
C LYS A 12 40.59 -1.20 -36.37
N VAL A 13 40.75 -2.52 -36.46
CA VAL A 13 42.01 -3.15 -36.91
C VAL A 13 41.88 -4.02 -38.14
N ALA A 14 40.69 -4.55 -38.42
CA ALA A 14 40.42 -5.32 -39.63
C ALA A 14 38.91 -5.34 -39.96
N TYR A 15 38.60 -5.73 -41.20
CA TYR A 15 37.23 -5.91 -41.68
C TYR A 15 37.08 -7.33 -42.24
N ILE A 16 35.91 -7.91 -42.03
CA ILE A 16 35.50 -9.20 -42.60
C ILE A 16 34.29 -8.91 -43.48
N ASP A 17 34.39 -9.29 -44.75
CA ASP A 17 33.37 -9.07 -45.76
C ASP A 17 33.44 -10.20 -46.78
N ASN A 18 32.32 -10.89 -46.96
CA ASN A 18 32.20 -12.05 -47.85
C ASN A 18 32.06 -11.67 -49.33
N GLU A 19 31.68 -10.43 -49.64
CA GLU A 19 31.45 -9.93 -51.01
C GLU A 19 32.69 -9.23 -51.58
N LEU A 20 33.54 -8.65 -50.73
CA LEU A 20 34.75 -7.96 -51.15
C LEU A 20 35.92 -8.93 -51.45
N GLN A 21 36.63 -8.66 -52.54
CA GLN A 21 37.86 -9.38 -52.84
C GLN A 21 39.01 -8.86 -51.98
N ASN A 22 39.81 -9.78 -51.41
CA ASN A 22 40.99 -9.50 -50.59
C ASN A 22 40.67 -9.00 -49.16
N THR A 23 39.52 -9.35 -48.62
CA THR A 23 39.14 -9.28 -47.20
C THR A 23 39.10 -10.69 -46.58
N LEU A 24 39.00 -10.75 -45.25
CA LEU A 24 38.62 -12.00 -44.58
C LEU A 24 37.15 -12.30 -44.87
N SER A 25 36.80 -13.59 -44.88
CA SER A 25 35.43 -14.06 -45.02
C SER A 25 35.03 -14.90 -43.80
N PHE A 26 33.76 -14.87 -43.44
CA PHE A 26 33.18 -15.67 -42.35
C PHE A 26 32.08 -16.61 -42.85
N TYR A 27 31.81 -17.67 -42.08
CA TYR A 27 30.77 -18.67 -42.33
C TYR A 27 30.38 -19.37 -41.02
N ASP A 28 29.37 -20.25 -41.06
CA ASP A 28 28.83 -20.94 -39.88
C ASP A 28 28.48 -19.93 -38.77
N ASP A 29 27.85 -18.82 -39.16
CA ASP A 29 27.53 -17.73 -38.26
C ASP A 29 26.13 -17.85 -37.69
N LYS A 30 26.01 -17.51 -36.41
CA LYS A 30 24.75 -17.50 -35.68
C LYS A 30 24.72 -16.33 -34.69
N TRP A 31 23.82 -15.39 -34.95
CA TRP A 31 23.46 -14.32 -34.04
C TRP A 31 22.22 -14.72 -33.25
N SER A 32 22.33 -14.87 -31.93
CA SER A 32 21.22 -15.20 -31.05
C SER A 32 20.87 -14.04 -30.13
N ARG A 33 19.59 -13.84 -29.85
CA ARG A 33 19.08 -12.71 -29.08
C ARG A 33 17.95 -13.17 -28.18
N TYR A 34 17.94 -12.66 -26.95
CA TYR A 34 17.08 -13.15 -25.87
C TYR A 34 16.40 -12.00 -25.13
N LEU A 35 15.07 -12.03 -25.05
CA LEU A 35 14.30 -11.04 -24.30
C LEU A 35 14.49 -11.20 -22.78
N ASP A 36 14.41 -12.44 -22.29
CA ASP A 36 14.39 -12.77 -20.86
C ASP A 36 15.69 -12.44 -20.12
N THR A 37 16.82 -12.58 -20.82
CA THR A 37 18.16 -12.30 -20.30
C THR A 37 18.70 -10.95 -20.76
N ALA A 38 17.96 -10.25 -21.64
CA ALA A 38 18.39 -9.03 -22.33
C ALA A 38 19.79 -9.16 -23.00
N SER A 39 20.16 -10.39 -23.38
CA SER A 39 21.48 -10.73 -23.87
C SER A 39 21.47 -11.06 -25.36
N SER A 40 22.65 -10.98 -25.98
CA SER A 40 22.84 -11.35 -27.37
C SER A 40 24.22 -11.92 -27.60
N THR A 41 24.27 -13.03 -28.34
CA THR A 41 25.50 -13.76 -28.65
C THR A 41 25.73 -13.79 -30.15
N PHE A 42 26.98 -13.74 -30.57
CA PHE A 42 27.36 -13.89 -31.97
C PHE A 42 28.49 -14.89 -32.12
N GLU A 43 28.23 -15.96 -32.87
CA GLU A 43 29.19 -16.98 -33.23
C GLU A 43 29.48 -16.91 -34.72
N PHE A 44 30.74 -17.15 -35.11
CA PHE A 44 31.15 -17.26 -36.52
C PHE A 44 32.52 -17.92 -36.65
N THR A 45 32.81 -18.43 -37.85
CA THR A 45 34.11 -19.03 -38.19
C THR A 45 34.79 -18.28 -39.33
N VAL A 46 36.10 -18.08 -39.25
CA VAL A 46 36.95 -17.46 -40.26
C VAL A 46 38.04 -18.42 -40.72
N TYR A 47 38.31 -18.45 -42.03
CA TYR A 47 39.48 -19.15 -42.58
C TYR A 47 40.77 -18.33 -42.42
N LYS A 48 41.86 -19.00 -42.05
CA LYS A 48 43.21 -18.41 -42.04
C LYS A 48 43.73 -18.27 -43.47
N LYS A 49 43.34 -17.18 -44.13
CA LYS A 49 43.72 -16.87 -45.50
C LYS A 49 44.61 -15.63 -45.54
N ASN A 50 45.63 -15.67 -46.40
CA ASN A 50 46.42 -14.49 -46.73
C ASN A 50 45.58 -13.52 -47.59
N ILE A 51 45.52 -12.26 -47.18
CA ILE A 51 44.91 -11.18 -47.95
C ILE A 51 45.95 -10.19 -48.46
N LYS A 52 45.61 -9.38 -49.47
CA LYS A 52 46.59 -8.49 -50.15
C LYS A 52 47.25 -7.47 -49.22
N THR A 53 46.56 -7.05 -48.17
CA THR A 53 47.07 -6.08 -47.19
C THR A 53 47.95 -6.73 -46.12
N ASP A 54 48.07 -8.06 -46.10
CA ASP A 54 48.90 -8.76 -45.12
C ASP A 54 50.40 -8.54 -45.39
N THR A 55 51.17 -8.43 -44.31
CA THR A 55 52.63 -8.53 -44.38
C THR A 55 53.09 -9.94 -43.99
N ILE A 56 54.40 -10.18 -44.02
CA ILE A 56 54.98 -11.46 -43.55
C ILE A 56 54.75 -11.63 -42.03
N ARG A 57 54.65 -10.54 -41.27
CA ARG A 57 54.55 -10.54 -39.80
C ARG A 57 53.17 -10.20 -39.26
N GLU A 58 52.32 -9.56 -40.06
CA GLU A 58 51.00 -9.11 -39.65
C GLU A 58 49.97 -9.67 -40.63
N LYS A 59 49.21 -10.66 -40.16
CA LYS A 59 48.07 -11.22 -40.88
C LYS A 59 46.78 -10.70 -40.26
N ALA A 60 45.82 -10.29 -41.08
CA ALA A 60 44.54 -9.76 -40.60
C ALA A 60 43.82 -10.75 -39.66
N TYR A 61 43.84 -12.06 -39.95
CA TYR A 61 43.20 -13.05 -39.09
C TYR A 61 43.83 -13.17 -37.69
N GLN A 62 45.10 -12.75 -37.51
CA GLN A 62 45.76 -12.74 -36.20
C GLN A 62 45.26 -11.61 -35.30
N THR A 63 44.49 -10.67 -35.84
CA THR A 63 43.83 -9.64 -35.04
C THR A 63 42.61 -10.17 -34.30
N LEU A 64 42.08 -11.34 -34.69
CA LEU A 64 41.05 -12.07 -33.94
C LEU A 64 41.70 -12.82 -32.78
N SER A 65 41.42 -12.34 -31.58
CA SER A 65 41.92 -12.87 -30.30
C SER A 65 40.84 -12.73 -29.22
N ASP A 66 41.06 -13.38 -28.06
CA ASP A 66 40.25 -13.27 -26.84
C ASP A 66 40.13 -11.84 -26.29
N ARG A 67 40.89 -10.90 -26.84
CA ARG A 67 40.90 -9.48 -26.46
C ARG A 67 40.21 -8.58 -27.48
N SER A 68 39.59 -9.18 -28.49
CA SER A 68 39.02 -8.45 -29.62
C SER A 68 37.54 -8.18 -29.38
N PHE A 69 37.03 -7.16 -30.04
CA PHE A 69 35.59 -6.93 -30.14
C PHE A 69 35.16 -7.03 -31.59
N ILE A 70 33.92 -7.48 -31.80
CA ILE A 70 33.29 -7.58 -33.11
C ILE A 70 32.10 -6.64 -33.13
N SER A 71 31.94 -5.86 -34.19
CA SER A 71 30.73 -5.08 -34.37
C SER A 71 30.16 -5.19 -35.77
N PHE A 72 28.85 -5.03 -35.87
CA PHE A 72 28.14 -4.90 -37.15
C PHE A 72 26.92 -4.00 -37.00
N VAL A 73 26.36 -3.57 -38.14
CA VAL A 73 25.13 -2.76 -38.18
C VAL A 73 23.98 -3.62 -38.68
N PHE A 74 22.89 -3.66 -37.93
CA PHE A 74 21.66 -4.36 -38.31
C PHE A 74 20.47 -3.44 -38.00
N ASN A 75 19.54 -3.29 -38.94
CA ASN A 75 18.38 -2.39 -38.82
C ASN A 75 18.73 -0.97 -38.33
N LYS A 76 19.85 -0.41 -38.83
CA LYS A 76 20.41 0.91 -38.47
C LYS A 76 20.91 1.03 -37.02
N ARG A 77 20.93 -0.06 -36.24
CA ARG A 77 21.54 -0.13 -34.91
C ARG A 77 22.91 -0.79 -34.98
N THR A 78 23.84 -0.31 -34.17
CA THR A 78 25.18 -0.91 -34.04
C THR A 78 25.14 -1.93 -32.92
N TYR A 79 25.63 -3.14 -33.20
CA TYR A 79 25.82 -4.19 -32.21
C TYR A 79 27.32 -4.40 -31.99
N LEU A 80 27.76 -4.42 -30.74
CA LEU A 80 29.14 -4.67 -30.34
C LEU A 80 29.17 -5.91 -29.44
N PHE A 81 30.10 -6.82 -29.72
CA PHE A 81 30.29 -8.07 -28.99
C PHE A 81 31.75 -8.19 -28.54
N ASN A 82 31.96 -8.62 -27.30
CA ASN A 82 33.24 -9.02 -26.76
C ASN A 82 33.53 -10.47 -27.16
N VAL A 83 34.72 -10.78 -27.68
CA VAL A 83 35.11 -12.16 -27.96
C VAL A 83 35.39 -12.88 -26.64
N MET A 84 34.58 -13.88 -26.33
CA MET A 84 34.65 -14.59 -25.04
C MET A 84 35.41 -15.91 -25.13
N LYS A 85 35.34 -16.57 -26.29
CA LYS A 85 36.00 -17.86 -26.53
C LYS A 85 36.46 -17.95 -27.98
N ILE A 86 37.65 -18.54 -28.17
CA ILE A 86 38.19 -18.88 -29.49
C ILE A 86 38.50 -20.38 -29.53
N GLU A 87 38.13 -21.02 -30.63
CA GLU A 87 38.54 -22.36 -31.00
C GLU A 87 39.31 -22.29 -32.33
N GLU A 88 40.59 -22.66 -32.31
CA GLU A 88 41.49 -22.48 -33.43
C GLU A 88 42.05 -23.83 -33.92
N THR A 89 41.98 -24.05 -35.23
CA THR A 89 42.64 -25.18 -35.91
C THR A 89 43.78 -24.66 -36.79
N GLU A 90 44.47 -25.52 -37.52
CA GLU A 90 45.51 -25.10 -38.48
C GLU A 90 44.97 -24.15 -39.57
N THR A 91 43.68 -24.23 -39.89
CA THR A 91 43.06 -23.53 -41.03
C THR A 91 41.93 -22.59 -40.66
N THR A 92 41.40 -22.65 -39.43
CA THR A 92 40.21 -21.88 -39.02
C THR A 92 40.32 -21.27 -37.63
N ILE A 93 39.53 -20.22 -37.38
CA ILE A 93 39.31 -19.59 -36.08
C ILE A 93 37.78 -19.46 -35.91
N ARG A 94 37.20 -20.11 -34.90
CA ARG A 94 35.80 -19.96 -34.49
C ARG A 94 35.73 -19.08 -33.25
N CYS A 95 34.88 -18.06 -33.29
CA CYS A 95 34.68 -17.11 -32.20
C CYS A 95 33.27 -17.26 -31.61
N TYR A 96 33.18 -17.25 -30.28
CA TYR A 96 31.92 -17.04 -29.55
C TYR A 96 32.00 -15.70 -28.83
N CYS A 97 31.03 -14.83 -29.06
CA CYS A 97 31.04 -13.44 -28.61
C CYS A 97 29.75 -13.07 -27.86
N GLU A 98 29.85 -12.17 -26.88
CA GLU A 98 28.75 -11.69 -26.02
C GLU A 98 28.61 -10.17 -26.10
N ASN A 99 27.38 -9.64 -26.16
CA ASN A 99 27.15 -8.19 -26.19
C ASN A 99 27.26 -7.51 -24.82
N LEU A 100 27.24 -8.29 -23.74
CA LEU A 100 27.35 -7.81 -22.37
C LEU A 100 28.80 -7.67 -21.92
N ASN A 101 29.05 -6.72 -21.02
CA ASN A 101 30.38 -6.53 -20.44
C ASN A 101 30.73 -7.66 -19.44
N LEU A 102 32.03 -7.84 -19.19
CA LEU A 102 32.53 -8.86 -18.26
C LEU A 102 32.15 -8.60 -16.79
N GLU A 103 31.78 -7.38 -16.45
CA GLU A 103 31.36 -7.03 -15.08
C GLU A 103 30.03 -7.69 -14.74
N LEU A 104 29.04 -7.57 -15.64
CA LEU A 104 27.74 -8.20 -15.51
C LEU A 104 27.85 -9.73 -15.51
N LEU A 105 28.68 -10.26 -16.41
CA LEU A 105 28.80 -11.70 -16.63
C LEU A 105 29.55 -12.41 -15.49
N ASN A 106 30.66 -11.83 -15.00
CA ASN A 106 31.60 -12.56 -14.14
C ASN A 106 31.66 -12.06 -12.69
N GLU A 107 31.30 -10.81 -12.40
CA GLU A 107 31.36 -10.31 -11.02
C GLU A 107 30.13 -10.76 -10.22
N LEU A 108 30.34 -10.98 -8.92
CA LEU A 108 29.30 -11.48 -8.02
C LEU A 108 28.64 -10.34 -7.23
N ALA A 109 27.34 -10.45 -7.03
CA ALA A 109 26.54 -9.67 -6.12
C ALA A 109 26.18 -10.53 -4.90
N GLY A 110 26.68 -10.12 -3.73
CA GLY A 110 26.42 -10.81 -2.46
C GLY A 110 25.00 -10.64 -1.94
N PRO A 111 24.68 -11.25 -0.77
CA PRO A 111 23.40 -11.07 -0.11
C PRO A 111 23.19 -9.61 0.32
N TYR A 112 21.94 -9.18 0.34
CA TYR A 112 21.55 -7.84 0.75
C TYR A 112 20.11 -7.81 1.24
N LYS A 113 19.85 -7.02 2.29
CA LYS A 113 18.51 -6.78 2.84
C LYS A 113 18.29 -5.29 2.97
N ALA A 114 17.34 -4.75 2.22
CA ALA A 114 16.95 -3.35 2.34
C ALA A 114 16.23 -3.10 3.68
N THR A 115 16.53 -1.97 4.32
CA THR A 115 15.86 -1.53 5.56
C THR A 115 14.85 -0.41 5.31
N THR A 116 14.77 0.09 4.08
CA THR A 116 13.86 1.13 3.61
C THR A 116 13.39 0.78 2.20
N GLU A 117 12.33 1.43 1.74
CA GLU A 117 11.96 1.38 0.32
C GLU A 117 13.06 2.01 -0.52
N MET A 118 13.36 1.38 -1.66
CA MET A 118 14.43 1.78 -2.57
C MET A 118 13.95 1.62 -4.01
N SER A 119 14.38 2.48 -4.92
CA SER A 119 14.03 2.36 -6.34
C SER A 119 14.87 1.28 -7.04
N PHE A 120 14.44 0.86 -8.25
CA PHE A 120 15.20 -0.06 -9.11
C PHE A 120 16.66 0.39 -9.29
N ILE A 121 16.86 1.69 -9.49
CA ILE A 121 18.18 2.31 -9.66
C ILE A 121 19.02 2.24 -8.38
N ASP A 122 18.39 2.40 -7.22
CA ASP A 122 19.10 2.32 -5.94
C ASP A 122 19.62 0.90 -5.70
N TYR A 123 18.84 -0.14 -6.02
CA TYR A 123 19.32 -1.53 -5.97
C TYR A 123 20.46 -1.78 -6.94
N CYS A 124 20.37 -1.28 -8.18
CA CYS A 124 21.46 -1.39 -9.14
C CYS A 124 22.75 -0.71 -8.61
N ASN A 125 22.62 0.39 -7.87
CA ASN A 125 23.75 1.08 -7.24
C ASN A 125 24.32 0.35 -6.03
N VAL A 126 23.47 -0.27 -5.20
CA VAL A 126 23.90 -1.11 -4.06
C VAL A 126 24.83 -2.22 -4.54
N PHE A 127 24.47 -2.91 -5.63
CA PHE A 127 25.29 -3.98 -6.20
C PHE A 127 26.37 -3.47 -7.17
N TYR A 128 26.56 -2.14 -7.25
CA TYR A 128 27.54 -1.48 -8.11
C TYR A 128 27.41 -1.82 -9.61
N ILE A 129 26.22 -2.21 -10.07
CA ILE A 129 25.94 -2.66 -11.45
C ILE A 129 26.13 -1.49 -12.44
N LEU A 130 25.60 -0.30 -12.14
CA LEU A 130 25.70 0.87 -13.03
C LEU A 130 27.11 1.48 -13.03
N GLY A 131 27.71 1.51 -11.84
CA GLY A 131 29.06 2.01 -11.64
C GLY A 131 30.10 1.14 -12.34
N GLY A 132 30.14 -0.14 -11.96
CA GLY A 132 31.09 -1.15 -12.42
C GLY A 132 30.91 -1.50 -13.89
N GLY A 133 29.67 -1.73 -14.34
CA GLY A 133 29.38 -2.05 -15.73
C GLY A 133 29.48 -0.87 -16.72
N ALA A 134 29.82 0.33 -16.24
CA ALA A 134 29.79 1.55 -17.05
C ALA A 134 28.42 1.82 -17.75
N ILE A 135 27.34 1.31 -17.17
CA ILE A 135 25.98 1.39 -17.74
C ILE A 135 25.38 2.76 -17.46
N THR A 136 24.75 3.36 -18.46
CA THR A 136 23.93 4.58 -18.34
C THR A 136 22.46 4.22 -18.41
N ILE A 137 21.62 4.90 -17.63
CA ILE A 137 20.17 4.68 -17.71
C ILE A 137 19.60 5.52 -18.84
N GLY A 138 18.94 4.86 -19.79
CA GLY A 138 18.19 5.49 -20.86
C GLY A 138 16.75 5.75 -20.42
N HIS A 139 15.81 5.18 -21.18
CA HIS A 139 14.38 5.22 -20.85
C HIS A 139 14.09 4.47 -19.54
N ASN A 140 13.20 5.01 -18.71
CA ASN A 140 12.82 4.38 -17.44
C ASN A 140 11.35 4.66 -17.08
N GLU A 141 10.49 3.66 -17.31
CA GLU A 141 9.04 3.76 -17.11
C GLU A 141 8.59 3.50 -15.67
N ILE A 142 9.51 3.06 -14.81
CA ILE A 142 9.23 2.67 -13.42
C ILE A 142 10.00 3.55 -12.42
N ALA A 143 10.40 4.75 -12.84
CA ALA A 143 11.24 5.64 -12.04
C ALA A 143 10.62 6.08 -10.70
N ASP A 144 9.29 5.99 -10.61
CA ASP A 144 8.43 6.29 -9.46
C ASP A 144 8.21 5.10 -8.52
N ARG A 145 8.56 3.87 -8.93
CA ARG A 145 8.39 2.66 -8.11
C ARG A 145 9.54 2.52 -7.10
N GLU A 146 9.17 2.21 -5.86
CA GLU A 146 10.10 1.85 -4.79
C GLU A 146 9.61 0.57 -4.10
N ARG A 147 10.55 -0.28 -3.68
CA ARG A 147 10.26 -1.58 -3.03
C ARG A 147 11.29 -1.88 -1.94
N THR A 148 10.90 -2.68 -0.96
CA THR A 148 11.82 -3.25 0.04
C THR A 148 12.09 -4.71 -0.31
N LEU A 149 13.32 -5.04 -0.72
CA LEU A 149 13.72 -6.34 -1.25
C LEU A 149 14.86 -6.97 -0.43
N GLU A 150 14.97 -8.29 -0.51
CA GLU A 150 15.98 -9.09 0.17
C GLU A 150 16.51 -10.21 -0.73
N TRP A 151 17.81 -10.46 -0.65
CA TRP A 151 18.51 -11.60 -1.25
C TRP A 151 19.41 -12.24 -0.20
N THR A 152 19.26 -13.54 0.00
CA THR A 152 20.06 -14.32 0.94
C THR A 152 21.26 -15.02 0.28
N GLY A 153 21.25 -15.10 -1.05
CA GLY A 153 22.27 -15.77 -1.86
C GLY A 153 23.25 -14.81 -2.56
N THR A 154 24.24 -15.42 -3.21
CA THR A 154 25.22 -14.74 -4.07
C THR A 154 25.02 -15.19 -5.51
N ASP A 155 24.91 -14.24 -6.43
CA ASP A 155 24.67 -14.48 -7.87
C ASP A 155 25.63 -13.64 -8.71
N THR A 156 25.72 -13.88 -10.02
CA THR A 156 26.38 -12.92 -10.91
C THR A 156 25.58 -11.61 -10.95
N LYS A 157 26.25 -10.49 -11.26
CA LYS A 157 25.59 -9.19 -11.35
C LYS A 157 24.49 -9.15 -12.40
N LEU A 158 24.63 -9.86 -13.52
CA LEU A 158 23.55 -10.05 -14.49
C LEU A 158 22.34 -10.76 -13.87
N LYS A 159 22.55 -11.89 -13.20
CA LYS A 159 21.45 -12.63 -12.54
C LYS A 159 20.78 -11.79 -11.45
N ARG A 160 21.58 -11.03 -10.69
CA ARG A 160 21.04 -10.09 -9.70
C ARG A 160 20.23 -8.98 -10.36
N LEU A 161 20.70 -8.41 -11.47
CA LEU A 161 19.98 -7.39 -12.24
C LEU A 161 18.64 -7.92 -12.76
N LEU A 162 18.62 -9.10 -13.38
CA LEU A 162 17.40 -9.75 -13.86
C LEU A 162 16.43 -10.05 -12.70
N SER A 163 16.96 -10.51 -11.56
CA SER A 163 16.15 -10.69 -10.34
C SER A 163 15.54 -9.38 -9.84
N ILE A 164 16.29 -8.27 -9.86
CA ILE A 164 15.76 -6.94 -9.52
C ILE A 164 14.65 -6.57 -10.51
N ALA A 165 14.86 -6.77 -11.83
CA ALA A 165 13.87 -6.45 -12.85
C ALA A 165 12.55 -7.19 -12.64
N ASN A 166 12.63 -8.50 -12.40
CA ASN A 166 11.47 -9.34 -12.09
C ASN A 166 10.74 -8.86 -10.82
N MET A 167 11.47 -8.54 -9.74
CA MET A 167 10.85 -8.06 -8.50
C MET A 167 10.22 -6.66 -8.62
N PHE A 168 10.57 -5.91 -9.67
CA PHE A 168 10.02 -4.59 -9.98
C PHE A 168 8.92 -4.63 -11.05
N ASP A 169 8.57 -5.82 -11.57
CA ASP A 169 7.63 -6.04 -12.67
C ASP A 169 8.02 -5.17 -13.88
N CYS A 170 9.27 -5.31 -14.33
CA CYS A 170 9.85 -4.55 -15.42
C CYS A 170 10.78 -5.40 -16.31
N GLU A 171 10.94 -4.97 -17.55
CA GLU A 171 11.84 -5.55 -18.53
C GLU A 171 12.98 -4.58 -18.86
N ILE A 172 14.11 -5.11 -19.32
CA ILE A 172 15.29 -4.31 -19.64
C ILE A 172 15.82 -4.61 -21.05
N GLU A 173 16.39 -3.60 -21.70
CA GLU A 173 17.05 -3.70 -23.00
C GLU A 173 18.41 -2.98 -22.93
N PHE A 174 19.45 -3.58 -23.49
CA PHE A 174 20.76 -2.95 -23.62
C PHE A 174 21.00 -2.38 -25.02
N GLU A 175 21.48 -1.15 -25.09
CA GLU A 175 21.89 -0.48 -26.33
C GLU A 175 23.36 -0.05 -26.23
N THR A 176 24.15 -0.37 -27.25
CA THR A 176 25.53 0.11 -27.38
C THR A 176 25.63 1.18 -28.45
N VAL A 177 26.15 2.34 -28.06
CA VAL A 177 26.41 3.46 -28.98
C VAL A 177 27.92 3.65 -29.09
N LEU A 178 28.42 3.68 -30.33
CA LEU A 178 29.83 3.96 -30.63
C LEU A 178 29.98 5.37 -31.21
N ASN A 179 31.17 5.95 -31.05
CA ASN A 179 31.59 7.13 -31.79
C ASN A 179 31.97 6.75 -33.24
N GLU A 180 32.18 7.74 -34.12
CA GLU A 180 32.60 7.50 -35.51
C GLU A 180 33.92 6.70 -35.62
N ASP A 181 34.81 6.88 -34.65
CA ASP A 181 36.09 6.16 -34.51
C ASP A 181 35.96 4.76 -33.90
N SER A 182 34.73 4.29 -33.63
CA SER A 182 34.37 3.05 -32.94
C SER A 182 34.67 2.96 -31.45
N SER A 183 35.22 4.00 -30.82
CA SER A 183 35.31 4.03 -29.37
C SER A 183 33.90 4.00 -28.74
N LEU A 184 33.76 3.32 -27.60
CA LEU A 184 32.49 3.24 -26.88
C LEU A 184 32.06 4.63 -26.43
N LYS A 185 30.89 5.08 -26.91
CA LYS A 185 30.26 6.33 -26.48
C LYS A 185 29.42 6.12 -25.23
N SER A 186 28.55 5.10 -25.26
CA SER A 186 27.70 4.74 -24.13
C SER A 186 27.23 3.29 -24.24
N PHE A 187 27.15 2.62 -23.09
CA PHE A 187 26.41 1.38 -22.91
C PHE A 187 25.17 1.72 -22.08
N ILE A 188 23.99 1.62 -22.68
CA ILE A 188 22.74 2.14 -22.15
C ILE A 188 21.84 0.97 -21.76
N MET A 189 21.21 1.07 -20.60
CA MET A 189 20.12 0.18 -20.19
C MET A 189 18.81 0.96 -20.17
N HIS A 190 17.85 0.49 -20.94
CA HIS A 190 16.47 0.94 -20.95
C HIS A 190 15.64 0.04 -20.02
N ILE A 191 14.66 0.63 -19.34
CA ILE A 191 13.80 -0.05 -18.37
C ILE A 191 12.35 0.25 -18.74
N TYR A 192 11.61 -0.79 -19.09
CA TYR A 192 10.22 -0.74 -19.50
C TYR A 192 9.35 -1.44 -18.46
N LYS A 193 8.08 -1.05 -18.34
CA LYS A 193 7.13 -1.86 -17.55
C LYS A 193 7.04 -3.26 -18.16
N GLU A 194 6.79 -4.27 -17.34
CA GLU A 194 6.52 -5.62 -17.83
C GLU A 194 5.36 -5.61 -18.84
N ASN A 195 5.46 -6.47 -19.85
CA ASN A 195 4.42 -6.60 -20.86
C ASN A 195 3.11 -7.15 -20.23
N ASP A 196 2.04 -6.39 -20.39
CA ASP A 196 0.68 -6.75 -19.96
C ASP A 196 -0.35 -6.22 -20.98
N ASP A 197 -1.64 -6.30 -20.67
CA ASP A 197 -2.71 -5.82 -21.57
C ASP A 197 -2.65 -4.30 -21.86
N LYS A 198 -1.89 -3.52 -21.08
CA LYS A 198 -1.80 -2.05 -21.16
C LYS A 198 -0.41 -1.55 -21.55
N ASN A 199 0.63 -2.33 -21.30
CA ASN A 199 2.02 -1.94 -21.46
C ASN A 199 2.70 -2.93 -22.40
N GLN A 200 3.42 -2.42 -23.41
CA GLN A 200 4.10 -3.25 -24.41
C GLN A 200 5.40 -3.90 -23.88
N GLY A 201 6.05 -3.31 -22.88
CA GLY A 201 7.41 -3.69 -22.50
C GLY A 201 8.43 -3.35 -23.59
N VAL A 202 9.53 -4.12 -23.64
CA VAL A 202 10.56 -4.01 -24.70
C VAL A 202 9.96 -4.27 -26.09
N GLY A 203 10.47 -3.58 -27.11
CA GLY A 203 9.98 -3.71 -28.49
C GLY A 203 8.70 -2.91 -28.75
N ARG A 204 8.02 -3.20 -29.86
CA ARG A 204 6.83 -2.45 -30.30
C ARG A 204 5.75 -3.35 -30.88
N ILE A 205 4.52 -2.85 -30.89
CA ILE A 205 3.41 -3.49 -31.61
C ILE A 205 3.63 -3.25 -33.12
N ARG A 206 3.62 -4.33 -33.91
CA ARG A 206 3.90 -4.35 -35.35
C ARG A 206 2.66 -4.72 -36.14
N ASP A 207 1.69 -3.81 -36.20
CA ASP A 207 0.50 -3.98 -37.05
C ASP A 207 0.83 -4.00 -38.55
N ASP A 208 2.02 -3.53 -38.93
CA ASP A 208 2.56 -3.57 -40.28
C ASP A 208 3.07 -4.96 -40.69
N VAL A 209 3.23 -5.90 -39.76
CA VAL A 209 3.74 -7.25 -40.02
C VAL A 209 2.72 -8.32 -39.60
N ILE A 210 2.30 -9.15 -40.57
CA ILE A 210 1.42 -10.30 -40.33
C ILE A 210 2.14 -11.57 -40.78
N LEU A 211 2.29 -12.53 -39.87
CA LEU A 211 2.88 -13.83 -40.17
C LEU A 211 1.78 -14.80 -40.61
N ARG A 212 1.87 -15.33 -41.83
CA ARG A 212 0.85 -16.20 -42.44
C ARG A 212 1.40 -17.60 -42.72
N TYR A 213 0.59 -18.62 -42.40
CA TYR A 213 0.84 -20.02 -42.78
C TYR A 213 1.08 -20.14 -44.29
N GLY A 214 2.15 -20.85 -44.67
CA GLY A 214 2.52 -21.07 -46.08
C GLY A 214 3.20 -19.88 -46.76
N HIS A 215 3.46 -18.78 -46.03
CA HIS A 215 4.22 -17.62 -46.53
C HIS A 215 5.46 -17.32 -45.69
N ASN A 216 5.27 -16.84 -44.45
CA ASN A 216 6.37 -16.44 -43.55
C ASN A 216 6.55 -17.39 -42.35
N ILE A 217 5.60 -18.31 -42.15
CA ILE A 217 5.68 -19.37 -41.15
C ILE A 217 5.28 -20.70 -41.78
N ALA A 218 5.97 -21.76 -41.38
CA ALA A 218 5.77 -23.13 -41.85
C ALA A 218 4.60 -23.84 -41.14
N GLY A 219 4.20 -23.38 -39.95
CA GLY A 219 3.12 -23.97 -39.17
C GLY A 219 3.07 -23.46 -37.73
N VAL A 220 1.89 -23.58 -37.12
CA VAL A 220 1.68 -23.36 -35.68
C VAL A 220 1.27 -24.68 -35.02
N LYS A 221 2.02 -25.11 -34.01
CA LYS A 221 1.65 -26.24 -33.15
C LYS A 221 1.07 -25.70 -31.85
N LYS A 222 -0.22 -25.95 -31.63
CA LYS A 222 -0.94 -25.62 -30.39
C LYS A 222 -0.90 -26.80 -29.42
N THR A 223 -0.38 -26.60 -28.22
CA THR A 223 -0.44 -27.57 -27.12
C THR A 223 -1.37 -27.04 -26.03
N VAL A 224 -2.25 -27.89 -25.51
CA VAL A 224 -3.12 -27.57 -24.37
C VAL A 224 -2.83 -28.59 -23.28
N ASP A 225 -2.26 -28.15 -22.16
CA ASP A 225 -1.83 -28.99 -21.06
C ASP A 225 -2.61 -28.64 -19.78
N LYS A 226 -3.29 -29.64 -19.22
CA LYS A 226 -4.06 -29.51 -17.96
C LYS A 226 -3.42 -30.22 -16.77
N THR A 227 -2.22 -30.78 -16.93
CA THR A 227 -1.55 -31.58 -15.89
C THR A 227 -1.18 -30.78 -14.64
N GLY A 228 -1.01 -29.46 -14.78
CA GLY A 228 -0.66 -28.54 -13.69
C GLY A 228 -1.81 -27.69 -13.15
N ILE A 229 -3.08 -27.98 -13.49
CA ILE A 229 -4.21 -27.11 -13.07
C ILE A 229 -4.42 -27.12 -11.57
N PHE A 230 -4.65 -25.93 -11.00
CA PHE A 230 -5.18 -25.75 -9.64
C PHE A 230 -6.12 -24.55 -9.58
N ASN A 231 -7.21 -24.67 -8.82
CA ASN A 231 -8.29 -23.66 -8.78
C ASN A 231 -8.53 -23.10 -7.37
N MET A 232 -7.67 -23.46 -6.42
CA MET A 232 -7.61 -22.89 -5.08
C MET A 232 -6.16 -22.83 -4.61
N ILE A 233 -5.71 -21.67 -4.13
CA ILE A 233 -4.43 -21.54 -3.44
C ILE A 233 -4.67 -21.27 -1.96
N LYS A 234 -3.93 -21.97 -1.10
CA LYS A 234 -3.80 -21.63 0.32
C LYS A 234 -2.37 -21.17 0.60
N PRO A 235 -2.13 -19.85 0.65
CA PRO A 235 -0.79 -19.32 0.89
C PRO A 235 -0.52 -19.24 2.40
N THR A 236 0.72 -19.54 2.78
CA THR A 236 1.20 -19.40 4.16
C THR A 236 2.46 -18.54 4.16
N GLY A 237 2.45 -17.46 4.94
CA GLY A 237 3.64 -16.66 5.21
C GLY A 237 4.46 -17.30 6.30
N LYS A 238 5.74 -17.54 6.07
CA LYS A 238 6.67 -18.06 7.06
C LYS A 238 7.92 -17.20 7.06
N ALA A 239 8.04 -16.33 8.06
CA ALA A 239 9.19 -15.46 8.18
C ALA A 239 9.77 -15.54 9.59
N THR A 240 11.10 -15.59 9.68
CA THR A 240 11.80 -15.43 10.95
C THR A 240 11.80 -13.96 11.32
N VAL A 241 11.07 -13.61 12.38
CA VAL A 241 11.09 -12.26 12.93
C VAL A 241 11.74 -12.27 14.30
N ASP A 242 12.44 -11.17 14.55
CA ASP A 242 13.07 -10.90 15.83
C ASP A 242 11.98 -10.54 16.85
N VAL A 243 11.53 -11.54 17.60
CA VAL A 243 10.58 -11.29 18.70
C VAL A 243 11.37 -10.93 19.93
N LYS A 244 11.16 -9.69 20.37
CA LYS A 244 11.72 -9.15 21.60
C LYS A 244 10.93 -9.70 22.78
N VAL A 245 11.41 -10.79 23.39
CA VAL A 245 10.86 -11.31 24.64
C VAL A 245 11.58 -10.63 25.78
N THR A 246 10.84 -9.88 26.58
CA THR A 246 11.37 -9.09 27.70
C THR A 246 11.13 -9.86 29.00
N SER A 247 12.19 -10.37 29.63
CA SER A 247 12.15 -11.02 30.94
C SER A 247 13.02 -10.28 31.95
N ALA A 248 12.71 -10.39 33.25
CA ALA A 248 13.51 -9.74 34.29
C ALA A 248 14.95 -10.30 34.27
N ASN A 249 15.95 -9.42 34.22
CA ASN A 249 17.35 -9.84 34.20
C ASN A 249 17.82 -10.16 35.62
N PRO A 250 18.14 -11.42 35.97
CA PRO A 250 18.58 -11.77 37.32
C PRO A 250 19.94 -11.16 37.69
N LYS A 251 20.70 -10.65 36.72
CA LYS A 251 21.97 -9.96 36.95
C LYS A 251 21.81 -8.45 37.15
N TYR A 252 20.65 -7.86 36.88
CA TYR A 252 20.48 -6.41 37.02
C TYR A 252 20.61 -5.94 38.47
N VAL A 253 21.50 -4.96 38.68
CA VAL A 253 21.67 -4.24 39.94
C VAL A 253 21.24 -2.80 39.72
N ALA A 254 20.17 -2.39 40.41
CA ALA A 254 19.63 -1.04 40.26
C ALA A 254 20.70 0.03 40.58
N PRO A 255 20.97 0.97 39.66
CA PRO A 255 21.89 2.06 39.94
C PRO A 255 21.31 2.95 41.04
N LYS A 256 22.11 3.26 42.06
CA LYS A 256 21.83 4.41 42.94
C LYS A 256 22.16 5.68 42.15
N ILE A 257 21.16 6.49 41.86
CA ILE A 257 21.31 7.72 41.08
C ILE A 257 21.20 8.93 42.01
N GLY A 258 22.11 9.89 41.85
CA GLY A 258 22.18 11.10 42.66
C GLY A 258 20.96 12.00 42.47
N SER A 259 20.42 12.51 43.59
CA SER A 259 19.35 13.51 43.60
C SER A 259 19.88 14.86 43.11
N VAL A 260 19.21 15.50 42.15
CA VAL A 260 19.46 16.90 41.80
C VAL A 260 18.49 17.76 42.62
N THR A 261 19.02 18.75 43.34
CA THR A 261 18.20 19.66 44.13
C THR A 261 18.18 21.04 43.47
N TYR A 262 16.99 21.50 43.13
CA TYR A 262 16.72 22.89 42.79
C TYR A 262 16.77 23.74 44.06
N SER A 263 17.78 24.61 44.14
CA SER A 263 18.02 25.49 45.29
C SER A 263 17.05 26.69 45.32
N GLY A 264 16.39 27.00 44.20
CA GLY A 264 15.40 28.07 44.11
C GLY A 264 14.11 27.82 44.90
N GLY A 265 13.17 28.77 44.79
CA GLY A 265 11.90 28.77 45.53
C GLY A 265 10.76 28.04 44.80
N SER A 266 9.53 28.34 45.18
CA SER A 266 8.34 27.92 44.43
C SER A 266 8.36 28.51 43.02
N LEU A 267 7.84 27.80 42.02
CA LEU A 267 7.62 28.41 40.70
C LEU A 267 6.28 29.12 40.69
N SER A 268 6.21 30.28 40.04
CA SER A 268 5.04 31.14 39.98
C SER A 268 4.72 31.53 38.55
N ASN A 269 3.44 31.52 38.17
CA ASN A 269 2.98 32.06 36.90
C ASN A 269 1.48 32.38 36.93
N GLY A 270 1.09 33.60 36.53
CA GLY A 270 -0.32 34.01 36.48
C GLY A 270 -1.06 33.87 37.82
N GLY A 271 -0.42 34.22 38.94
CA GLY A 271 -1.00 34.13 40.29
C GLY A 271 -1.07 32.71 40.88
N ARG A 272 -0.47 31.72 40.21
CA ARG A 272 -0.45 30.32 40.64
C ARG A 272 0.95 29.89 41.00
N THR A 273 1.06 29.00 41.98
CA THR A 273 2.35 28.54 42.51
C THR A 273 2.43 27.04 42.63
N ILE A 274 3.58 26.46 42.30
CA ILE A 274 3.93 25.06 42.61
C ILE A 274 5.02 25.05 43.68
N SER A 275 4.83 24.23 44.73
CA SER A 275 5.72 24.22 45.89
C SER A 275 7.13 23.75 45.53
N LYS A 276 8.13 24.26 46.24
CA LYS A 276 9.53 23.82 46.08
C LYS A 276 9.70 22.29 46.20
N SER A 277 8.95 21.64 47.08
CA SER A 277 9.01 20.18 47.25
C SER A 277 8.59 19.44 45.99
N LEU A 278 7.46 19.84 45.40
CA LEU A 278 6.94 19.22 44.18
C LEU A 278 7.80 19.58 42.95
N VAL A 279 8.39 20.78 42.91
CA VAL A 279 9.36 21.17 41.88
C VAL A 279 10.59 20.25 41.92
N ASN A 280 11.12 19.97 43.10
CA ASN A 280 12.24 19.04 43.26
C ASN A 280 11.86 17.60 42.91
N GLU A 281 10.65 17.16 43.24
CA GLU A 281 10.14 15.84 42.87
C GLU A 281 10.06 15.70 41.33
N ILE A 282 9.42 16.66 40.66
CA ILE A 282 9.29 16.67 39.20
C ILE A 282 10.65 16.79 38.52
N LEU A 283 11.57 17.59 39.04
CA LEU A 283 12.94 17.69 38.51
C LEU A 283 13.66 16.35 38.58
N ASN A 284 13.58 15.64 39.71
CA ASN A 284 14.22 14.32 39.84
C ASN A 284 13.58 13.29 38.90
N LEU A 285 12.26 13.32 38.71
CA LEU A 285 11.58 12.49 37.70
C LEU A 285 12.01 12.85 36.27
N CYS A 286 12.18 14.14 35.96
CA CYS A 286 12.67 14.60 34.67
C CYS A 286 14.10 14.11 34.39
N VAL A 287 14.98 14.18 35.38
CA VAL A 287 16.34 13.62 35.30
C VAL A 287 16.28 12.11 35.10
N GLN A 288 15.49 11.40 35.92
CA GLN A 288 15.29 9.95 35.81
C GLN A 288 14.82 9.52 34.41
N HIS A 289 13.87 10.26 33.83
CA HIS A 289 13.23 9.94 32.57
C HIS A 289 13.81 10.66 31.35
N LYS A 290 14.88 11.46 31.52
CA LYS A 290 15.51 12.26 30.47
C LYS A 290 14.51 13.22 29.78
N LEU A 291 13.63 13.84 30.55
CA LEU A 291 12.65 14.82 30.05
C LEU A 291 13.14 16.25 30.33
N LEU A 292 12.91 17.16 29.38
CA LEU A 292 13.22 18.58 29.58
C LEU A 292 12.32 19.17 30.69
N PRO A 293 12.88 19.65 31.82
CA PRO A 293 12.07 20.17 32.92
C PRO A 293 11.17 21.32 32.50
N SER A 294 11.68 22.29 31.74
CA SER A 294 10.86 23.42 31.28
C SER A 294 9.72 23.01 30.36
N GLY A 295 9.88 21.90 29.61
CA GLY A 295 8.81 21.28 28.83
C GLY A 295 7.70 20.75 29.74
N VAL A 296 8.07 19.90 30.71
CA VAL A 296 7.11 19.27 31.63
C VAL A 296 6.35 20.30 32.47
N PHE A 297 7.03 21.29 33.06
CA PHE A 297 6.35 22.31 33.87
C PHE A 297 5.42 23.20 33.06
N SER A 298 5.80 23.55 31.82
CA SER A 298 4.95 24.37 30.94
C SER A 298 3.71 23.60 30.50
N GLN A 299 3.86 22.30 30.21
CA GLN A 299 2.75 21.43 29.85
C GLN A 299 1.78 21.26 31.02
N LEU A 300 2.26 20.94 32.21
CA LEU A 300 1.40 20.82 33.40
C LEU A 300 0.66 22.12 33.74
N TYR A 301 1.29 23.27 33.48
CA TYR A 301 0.63 24.56 33.62
C TYR A 301 -0.48 24.74 32.57
N LEU A 302 -0.20 24.42 31.31
CA LEU A 302 -1.18 24.54 30.22
C LEU A 302 -2.41 23.64 30.48
N GLU A 303 -2.19 22.40 30.91
CA GLU A 303 -3.26 21.40 31.05
C GLU A 303 -4.14 21.58 32.30
N SER A 304 -3.56 21.98 33.42
CA SER A 304 -4.30 22.02 34.70
C SER A 304 -4.12 23.29 35.51
N TRP A 305 -3.33 24.24 34.99
CA TRP A 305 -2.93 25.41 35.74
C TRP A 305 -2.26 25.02 37.07
N TRP A 306 -1.38 24.01 37.00
CA TRP A 306 -0.73 23.35 38.14
C TRP A 306 -1.72 22.90 39.23
N GLY A 307 -2.65 22.04 38.84
CA GLY A 307 -3.54 21.36 39.80
C GLY A 307 -4.88 22.05 40.07
N ASN A 308 -5.20 23.15 39.38
CA ASN A 308 -6.42 23.92 39.61
C ASN A 308 -7.57 23.62 38.64
N SER A 309 -7.42 22.70 37.70
CA SER A 309 -8.59 22.20 36.95
C SER A 309 -9.46 21.31 37.87
N PRO A 310 -10.78 21.19 37.60
CA PRO A 310 -11.65 20.29 38.36
C PRO A 310 -11.12 18.85 38.41
N VAL A 311 -10.67 18.34 37.28
CA VAL A 311 -10.09 16.99 37.13
C VAL A 311 -8.82 16.85 37.96
N ALA A 312 -7.94 17.86 37.96
CA ALA A 312 -6.71 17.79 38.72
C ALA A 312 -6.94 17.79 40.25
N ARG A 313 -7.98 18.47 40.73
CA ARG A 313 -8.34 18.48 42.16
C ARG A 313 -9.05 17.22 42.63
N ILE A 314 -9.96 16.69 41.82
CA ILE A 314 -10.79 15.54 42.20
C ILE A 314 -10.04 14.23 41.95
N ASP A 315 -9.32 14.14 40.83
CA ASP A 315 -8.71 12.89 40.35
C ASP A 315 -7.19 12.83 40.46
N ASN A 316 -6.55 13.87 41.02
CA ASN A 316 -5.10 14.05 41.02
C ASN A 316 -4.47 13.95 39.61
N ASN A 317 -5.23 14.27 38.57
CA ASN A 317 -4.86 14.03 37.17
C ASN A 317 -4.65 15.36 36.42
N TRP A 318 -3.40 15.81 36.36
CA TRP A 318 -3.06 17.17 35.88
C TRP A 318 -2.92 17.27 34.35
N GLY A 319 -2.99 16.15 33.64
CA GLY A 319 -2.80 16.08 32.18
C GLY A 319 -4.00 15.49 31.46
N GLY A 320 -5.12 15.28 32.16
CA GLY A 320 -6.38 14.80 31.58
C GLY A 320 -6.35 13.35 31.08
N LEU A 321 -5.58 12.46 31.72
CA LEU A 321 -5.46 11.06 31.29
C LEU A 321 -6.80 10.33 31.36
N THR A 322 -7.17 9.67 30.25
CA THR A 322 -8.45 8.95 30.09
C THR A 322 -8.38 7.54 30.65
N TRP A 323 -9.42 7.10 31.36
CA TRP A 323 -9.58 5.74 31.89
C TRP A 323 -9.62 4.69 30.78
N THR A 324 -8.78 3.65 30.88
CA THR A 324 -8.64 2.60 29.87
C THR A 324 -9.22 1.25 30.30
N GLY A 325 -9.93 1.19 31.44
CA GLY A 325 -10.45 -0.07 32.01
C GLY A 325 -9.43 -0.89 32.81
N SER A 326 -8.14 -0.53 32.81
CA SER A 326 -7.10 -1.21 33.59
C SER A 326 -6.84 -0.50 34.92
N THR A 327 -6.79 -1.26 36.01
CA THR A 327 -6.46 -0.77 37.35
C THR A 327 -4.96 -0.65 37.62
N THR A 328 -4.11 -1.12 36.71
CA THR A 328 -2.65 -1.03 36.82
C THR A 328 -2.07 -0.43 35.54
N ARG A 329 -1.28 0.64 35.69
CA ARG A 329 -0.61 1.34 34.60
C ARG A 329 0.71 0.66 34.23
N PRO A 330 1.22 0.86 33.00
CA PRO A 330 2.55 0.35 32.61
C PRO A 330 3.71 0.82 33.50
N SER A 331 3.57 1.96 34.19
CA SER A 331 4.51 2.45 35.20
C SER A 331 4.51 1.62 36.50
N GLY A 332 3.54 0.72 36.68
CA GLY A 332 3.26 -0.01 37.91
C GLY A 332 2.31 0.71 38.88
N ILE A 333 1.93 1.96 38.60
CA ILE A 333 1.00 2.73 39.44
C ILE A 333 -0.42 2.16 39.33
N LYS A 334 -1.07 2.00 40.49
CA LYS A 334 -2.48 1.60 40.56
C LYS A 334 -3.38 2.83 40.41
N VAL A 335 -4.45 2.66 39.63
CA VAL A 335 -5.41 3.70 39.31
C VAL A 335 -6.83 3.15 39.40
N THR A 336 -7.79 4.04 39.62
CA THR A 336 -9.22 3.72 39.58
C THR A 336 -9.93 4.62 38.57
N GLN A 337 -11.18 4.27 38.25
CA GLN A 337 -12.04 5.14 37.46
C GLN A 337 -12.32 6.45 38.23
N GLY A 338 -12.11 7.58 37.58
CA GLY A 338 -12.33 8.92 38.13
C GLY A 338 -13.61 9.57 37.62
N THR A 339 -13.62 10.90 37.59
CA THR A 339 -14.79 11.68 37.15
C THR A 339 -15.14 11.45 35.68
N ALA A 340 -16.41 11.67 35.34
CA ALA A 340 -16.88 11.58 33.95
C ALA A 340 -16.23 12.68 33.10
N ARG A 341 -15.84 12.32 31.86
CA ARG A 341 -15.37 13.29 30.86
C ARG A 341 -16.55 14.10 30.29
N PRO A 342 -16.28 15.26 29.65
CA PRO A 342 -17.31 16.01 28.93
C PRO A 342 -18.14 15.11 28.01
N ALA A 343 -19.45 15.36 27.94
CA ALA A 343 -20.40 14.49 27.22
C ALA A 343 -20.04 14.27 25.74
N ASN A 344 -19.37 15.24 25.11
CA ASN A 344 -18.89 15.19 23.74
C ASN A 344 -17.61 14.35 23.53
N GLU A 345 -16.89 14.00 24.61
CA GLU A 345 -15.67 13.17 24.56
C GLU A 345 -15.94 11.72 24.96
N GLY A 346 -16.94 11.49 25.82
CA GLY A 346 -17.30 10.16 26.34
C GLY A 346 -16.25 9.56 27.29
N GLY A 347 -16.71 8.67 28.17
CA GLY A 347 -15.86 7.93 29.12
C GLY A 347 -15.52 8.68 30.41
N TYR A 348 -14.46 8.23 31.09
CA TYR A 348 -14.05 8.71 32.42
C TYR A 348 -12.57 9.10 32.44
N TYR A 349 -12.17 10.01 33.34
CA TYR A 349 -10.77 10.28 33.65
C TYR A 349 -10.19 9.19 34.56
N MET A 350 -8.86 9.09 34.60
CA MET A 350 -8.16 8.27 35.60
C MET A 350 -8.08 8.99 36.94
N HIS A 351 -8.34 8.28 38.03
CA HIS A 351 -8.14 8.73 39.40
C HIS A 351 -6.85 8.14 39.99
N PHE A 352 -5.96 9.02 40.46
CA PHE A 352 -4.70 8.67 41.11
C PHE A 352 -4.81 8.85 42.62
N ALA A 353 -4.22 7.94 43.39
CA ALA A 353 -4.22 8.02 44.85
C ALA A 353 -3.51 9.28 45.39
N SER A 354 -2.54 9.82 44.65
CA SER A 354 -1.83 11.04 45.00
C SER A 354 -1.29 11.77 43.75
N VAL A 355 -1.00 13.08 43.89
CA VAL A 355 -0.30 13.85 42.85
C VAL A 355 1.09 13.26 42.57
N SER A 356 1.77 12.71 43.57
CA SER A 356 3.06 12.04 43.40
C SER A 356 2.96 10.83 42.47
N ASP A 357 1.93 9.99 42.65
CA ASP A 357 1.69 8.82 41.80
C ASP A 357 1.33 9.22 40.37
N TYR A 358 0.56 10.31 40.20
CA TYR A 358 0.31 10.90 38.89
C TYR A 358 1.62 11.38 38.24
N MET A 359 2.50 12.11 38.95
CA MET A 359 3.75 12.60 38.36
C MET A 359 4.68 11.46 37.92
N LYS A 360 4.74 10.38 38.71
CA LYS A 360 5.49 9.16 38.35
C LYS A 360 4.92 8.49 37.10
N ASP A 361 3.61 8.31 37.02
CA ASP A 361 2.97 7.69 35.84
C ASP A 361 3.10 8.58 34.60
N TYR A 362 2.87 9.88 34.76
CA TYR A 362 2.84 10.85 33.66
C TYR A 362 4.22 11.03 33.02
N THR A 363 5.28 11.16 33.83
CA THR A 363 6.66 11.24 33.31
C THR A 363 7.09 9.91 32.66
N TYR A 364 6.66 8.77 33.21
CA TYR A 364 6.88 7.47 32.59
C TYR A 364 6.14 7.34 31.23
N LEU A 365 4.89 7.81 31.14
CA LEU A 365 4.11 7.84 29.90
C LEU A 365 4.82 8.65 28.80
N LEU A 366 5.33 9.83 29.16
CA LEU A 366 6.02 10.72 28.23
C LEU A 366 7.36 10.15 27.73
N ALA A 367 8.07 9.37 28.55
CA ALA A 367 9.42 8.92 28.24
C ALA A 367 9.55 7.45 27.83
N GLU A 368 8.84 6.53 28.48
CA GLU A 368 9.14 5.09 28.45
C GLU A 368 8.12 4.26 27.66
N GLN A 369 6.87 4.72 27.55
CA GLN A 369 5.84 3.98 26.79
C GLN A 369 5.98 4.09 25.27
N GLY A 370 6.92 4.90 24.77
CA GLY A 370 7.23 5.03 23.34
C GLY A 370 6.22 5.83 22.51
N ILE A 371 5.13 6.30 23.12
CA ILE A 371 4.04 7.05 22.50
C ILE A 371 4.49 8.45 22.05
N TYR A 372 5.19 9.17 22.92
CA TYR A 372 5.68 10.53 22.65
C TYR A 372 7.20 10.52 22.41
N LYS A 373 7.69 11.45 21.59
CA LYS A 373 9.11 11.57 21.22
C LYS A 373 9.78 12.75 21.92
N VAL A 374 9.50 12.89 23.22
CA VAL A 374 9.98 14.01 24.04
C VAL A 374 11.22 13.67 24.89
N LYS A 375 11.52 12.38 25.06
CA LYS A 375 12.71 11.90 25.76
C LYS A 375 13.98 12.39 25.06
N GLY A 376 14.86 13.06 25.79
CA GLY A 376 16.09 13.64 25.27
C GLY A 376 15.93 15.01 24.59
N ALA A 377 14.73 15.59 24.56
CA ALA A 377 14.55 16.95 24.04
C ALA A 377 15.37 17.96 24.85
N ASN A 378 16.03 18.90 24.14
CA ASN A 378 16.95 19.88 24.72
C ASN A 378 16.46 21.35 24.60
N SER A 379 15.28 21.55 24.03
CA SER A 379 14.63 22.85 23.84
C SER A 379 13.11 22.72 23.96
N ILE A 380 12.43 23.83 24.29
CA ILE A 380 10.96 23.86 24.37
C ILE A 380 10.30 23.49 23.04
N ASP A 381 10.93 23.83 21.91
CA ASP A 381 10.41 23.55 20.58
C ASP A 381 10.55 22.07 20.21
N SER A 382 11.70 21.46 20.50
CA SER A 382 11.89 20.02 20.26
C SER A 382 11.03 19.16 21.18
N TYR A 383 10.89 19.57 22.45
CA TYR A 383 9.97 18.94 23.40
C TYR A 383 8.53 19.04 22.90
N THR A 384 8.06 20.25 22.57
CA THR A 384 6.66 20.46 22.15
C THR A 384 6.37 19.73 20.85
N LYS A 385 7.30 19.74 19.88
CA LYS A 385 7.12 19.02 18.62
C LYS A 385 6.98 17.50 18.84
N GLY A 386 7.76 16.93 19.77
CA GLY A 386 7.73 15.51 20.12
C GLY A 386 6.44 15.03 20.81
N LEU A 387 5.55 15.94 21.22
CA LEU A 387 4.21 15.61 21.71
C LEU A 387 3.19 15.33 20.59
N PHE A 388 3.55 15.64 19.34
CA PHE A 388 2.64 15.56 18.19
C PHE A 388 3.21 14.68 17.08
N ARG A 389 2.35 14.19 16.19
CA ARG A 389 2.74 13.34 15.04
C ARG A 389 3.77 14.03 14.15
N VAL A 390 3.72 15.36 14.03
CA VAL A 390 4.71 16.16 13.31
C VAL A 390 6.13 16.05 13.88
N GLY A 391 6.28 15.62 15.14
CA GLY A 391 7.57 15.28 15.78
C GLY A 391 7.78 13.78 15.99
N GLY A 392 6.97 12.93 15.37
CA GLY A 392 7.11 11.47 15.40
C GLY A 392 6.37 10.77 16.54
N ALA A 393 5.49 11.46 17.29
CA ALA A 393 4.62 10.80 18.27
C ALA A 393 3.60 9.89 17.57
N THR A 394 3.14 8.83 18.23
CA THR A 394 2.09 7.93 17.71
C THR A 394 0.74 8.64 17.61
N TYR A 395 0.45 9.53 18.57
CA TYR A 395 -0.77 10.32 18.65
C TYR A 395 -0.44 11.78 18.94
N ASP A 396 -1.31 12.68 18.49
CA ASP A 396 -1.24 14.08 18.89
C ASP A 396 -1.72 14.23 20.33
N TYR A 397 -0.89 14.83 21.18
CA TYR A 397 -1.19 15.00 22.60
C TYR A 397 -2.50 15.77 22.85
N ALA A 398 -2.80 16.78 22.01
CA ALA A 398 -4.00 17.59 22.10
C ALA A 398 -4.69 17.76 20.74
N ALA A 399 -6.02 17.70 20.73
CA ALA A 399 -6.83 17.87 19.52
C ALA A 399 -6.64 19.23 18.82
N ALA A 400 -6.25 20.27 19.57
CA ALA A 400 -5.94 21.60 19.02
C ALA A 400 -4.72 21.60 18.06
N GLY A 401 -3.91 20.54 18.09
CA GLY A 401 -2.79 20.35 17.17
C GLY A 401 -1.54 21.20 17.48
N TYR A 402 -0.43 20.82 16.85
CA TYR A 402 0.90 21.41 17.10
C TYR A 402 0.96 22.93 16.87
N ALA A 403 0.34 23.43 15.80
CA ALA A 403 0.39 24.84 15.43
C ALA A 403 -0.22 25.76 16.50
N HIS A 404 -1.28 25.30 17.16
CA HIS A 404 -1.91 26.03 18.27
C HIS A 404 -1.13 25.86 19.58
N TYR A 405 -0.61 24.65 19.84
CA TYR A 405 0.01 24.29 21.11
C TYR A 405 1.43 24.87 21.28
N ALA A 406 2.23 24.91 20.22
CA ALA A 406 3.62 25.40 20.24
C ALA A 406 3.78 26.86 20.73
N PRO A 407 3.01 27.86 20.24
CA PRO A 407 3.13 29.23 20.74
C PRO A 407 2.71 29.36 22.22
N LEU A 408 1.71 28.60 22.69
CA LEU A 408 1.28 28.60 24.09
C LEU A 408 2.38 28.06 25.01
N MET A 409 3.00 26.94 24.65
CA MET A 409 4.12 26.36 25.40
C MET A 409 5.31 27.32 25.51
N ARG A 410 5.68 28.01 24.42
CA ARG A 410 6.73 29.05 24.45
C ARG A 410 6.36 30.21 25.37
N SER A 411 5.13 30.72 25.27
CA SER A 411 4.63 31.83 26.09
C SER A 411 4.61 31.47 27.57
N ILE A 412 4.11 30.28 27.91
CA ILE A 412 4.03 29.78 29.29
C ILE A 412 5.42 29.59 29.87
N ARG A 413 6.34 28.93 29.14
CA ARG A 413 7.74 28.80 29.57
C ARG A 413 8.34 30.16 29.90
N SER A 414 8.20 31.12 28.97
CA SER A 414 8.73 32.47 29.13
C SER A 414 8.14 33.16 30.36
N GLY A 415 6.81 33.06 30.54
CA GLY A 415 6.10 33.65 31.68
C GLY A 415 6.51 33.06 33.02
N ILE A 416 6.66 31.74 33.12
CA ILE A 416 7.15 31.11 34.36
C ILE A 416 8.59 31.55 34.64
N ASN A 417 9.43 31.61 33.61
CA ASN A 417 10.83 31.98 33.75
C ASN A 417 10.99 33.43 34.23
N SER A 418 10.19 34.37 33.69
CA SER A 418 10.20 35.77 34.13
C SER A 418 9.65 35.92 35.55
N ASN A 419 8.55 35.23 35.87
CA ASN A 419 7.87 35.32 37.16
C ASN A 419 8.58 34.56 38.29
N SER A 420 9.58 33.74 37.96
CA SER A 420 10.31 32.88 38.90
C SER A 420 11.83 33.10 38.82
N ASN A 421 12.28 34.31 38.49
CA ASN A 421 13.70 34.72 38.51
C ASN A 421 14.64 33.78 37.72
N GLY A 422 14.29 33.44 36.49
CA GLY A 422 15.12 32.58 35.63
C GLY A 422 15.07 31.08 36.00
N ALA A 423 14.05 30.65 36.73
CA ALA A 423 13.93 29.27 37.22
C ALA A 423 13.93 28.22 36.10
N MET A 424 13.28 28.46 34.96
CA MET A 424 13.21 27.48 33.87
C MET A 424 14.56 27.27 33.22
N ASP A 425 15.34 28.35 33.01
CA ASP A 425 16.70 28.24 32.49
C ASP A 425 17.63 27.53 33.48
N THR A 426 17.44 27.79 34.77
CA THR A 426 18.19 27.12 35.85
C THR A 426 17.89 25.63 35.89
N LEU A 427 16.60 25.24 35.86
CA LEU A 427 16.16 23.86 35.87
C LEU A 427 16.65 23.10 34.62
N ASP A 428 16.53 23.70 33.43
CA ASP A 428 17.03 23.09 32.19
C ASP A 428 18.56 22.95 32.20
N SER A 429 19.29 23.91 32.77
CA SER A 429 20.75 23.85 32.90
C SER A 429 21.19 22.77 33.90
N GLN A 430 20.52 22.66 35.04
CA GLN A 430 20.76 21.60 36.03
C GLN A 430 20.50 20.21 35.43
N PHE A 431 19.44 20.07 34.64
CA PHE A 431 19.17 18.85 33.88
C PHE A 431 20.27 18.55 32.84
N LYS A 432 20.75 19.57 32.11
CA LYS A 432 21.86 19.41 31.15
C LYS A 432 23.16 18.96 31.83
N THR A 433 23.49 19.53 32.98
CA THR A 433 24.68 19.15 33.76
C THR A 433 24.60 17.75 34.37
N ALA A 434 23.40 17.18 34.52
CA ALA A 434 23.21 15.82 35.01
C ALA A 434 23.47 14.72 33.94
N GLY A 435 23.92 15.09 32.73
CA GLY A 435 24.26 14.13 31.67
C GLY A 435 23.06 13.44 31.02
N THR A 436 21.84 13.95 31.25
CA THR A 436 20.58 13.28 30.87
C THR A 436 19.97 13.75 29.55
N VAL A 437 20.66 14.62 28.81
CA VAL A 437 20.21 15.06 27.48
C VAL A 437 20.66 14.04 26.44
N GLY A 438 19.70 13.40 25.79
CA GLY A 438 19.96 12.67 24.54
C GLY A 438 20.42 13.67 23.48
N THR A 439 21.46 13.33 22.74
CA THR A 439 21.87 14.09 21.55
C THR A 439 20.65 14.33 20.66
N ALA A 440 20.47 15.58 20.19
CA ALA A 440 19.60 15.91 19.07
C ALA A 440 19.80 14.87 17.95
N PRO A 441 18.78 14.54 17.11
CA PRO A 441 18.89 13.48 16.12
C PRO A 441 20.24 13.58 15.44
N VAL A 442 21.11 12.62 15.74
CA VAL A 442 22.49 12.65 15.27
C VAL A 442 22.36 12.42 13.78
N SER A 443 22.41 13.49 12.99
CA SER A 443 22.73 13.32 11.59
C SER A 443 24.08 12.64 11.61
N GLN A 444 24.16 11.39 11.18
CA GLN A 444 25.44 10.70 11.07
C GLN A 444 26.39 11.59 10.24
N ILE A 445 27.68 11.53 10.54
CA ILE A 445 28.66 12.27 9.76
C ILE A 445 28.60 11.75 8.32
N ALA A 446 28.39 12.67 7.38
CA ALA A 446 28.58 12.42 5.95
C ALA A 446 30.09 12.41 5.65
N SER A 447 30.78 11.34 6.02
CA SER A 447 32.24 11.30 6.10
C SER A 447 32.91 11.42 4.73
N LYS A 448 32.31 10.81 3.69
CA LYS A 448 32.82 10.88 2.31
C LYS A 448 32.60 12.26 1.70
N THR A 449 31.42 12.84 1.96
CA THR A 449 31.06 14.20 1.54
C THR A 449 31.95 15.23 2.23
N LYS A 450 32.14 15.07 3.55
CA LYS A 450 32.99 15.95 4.35
C LYS A 450 34.44 15.88 3.89
N SER A 451 35.02 14.69 3.76
CA SER A 451 36.43 14.53 3.36
C SER A 451 36.70 15.12 1.97
N THR A 452 35.76 14.97 1.04
CA THR A 452 35.88 15.53 -0.31
C THR A 452 35.71 17.04 -0.32
N LEU A 453 34.80 17.58 0.50
CA LEU A 453 34.63 19.02 0.67
C LEU A 453 35.87 19.65 1.34
N ASP A 454 36.48 18.97 2.31
CA ASP A 454 37.75 19.38 2.92
C ASP A 454 38.89 19.35 1.88
N ALA A 455 38.97 18.30 1.05
CA ALA A 455 39.93 18.19 -0.04
C ALA A 455 39.74 19.29 -1.11
N LEU A 456 38.49 19.66 -1.40
CA LEU A 456 38.18 20.78 -2.29
C LEU A 456 38.57 22.13 -1.65
N THR A 457 38.34 22.29 -0.34
CA THR A 457 38.77 23.48 0.41
C THR A 457 40.29 23.63 0.41
N ALA A 458 41.02 22.52 0.53
CA ALA A 458 42.49 22.50 0.46
C ALA A 458 43.05 22.92 -0.92
N LYS A 459 42.21 22.92 -1.97
CA LYS A 459 42.57 23.40 -3.31
C LYS A 459 42.34 24.91 -3.50
N LYS A 460 42.00 25.65 -2.45
CA LYS A 460 41.89 27.12 -2.51
C LYS A 460 43.16 27.74 -3.12
N ASN A 461 42.98 28.74 -3.97
CA ASN A 461 44.03 29.40 -4.75
C ASN A 461 44.74 28.51 -5.79
N THR A 462 44.20 27.33 -6.11
CA THR A 462 44.69 26.48 -7.21
C THR A 462 43.64 26.35 -8.31
N ARG A 463 44.09 26.15 -9.56
CA ARG A 463 43.21 25.91 -10.71
C ARG A 463 42.82 24.44 -10.79
N ILE A 464 41.52 24.16 -10.83
CA ILE A 464 40.98 22.82 -11.07
C ILE A 464 40.53 22.69 -12.53
N GLY A 465 41.06 21.70 -13.24
CA GLY A 465 40.66 21.36 -14.61
C GLY A 465 40.82 22.51 -15.60
N SER A 466 39.77 22.77 -16.38
CA SER A 466 39.70 23.88 -17.34
C SER A 466 39.71 25.27 -16.69
N GLY A 467 39.66 25.37 -15.35
CA GLY A 467 39.56 26.65 -14.63
C GLY A 467 38.17 27.28 -14.68
N GLN A 468 37.17 26.57 -15.21
CA GLN A 468 35.78 27.02 -15.29
C GLN A 468 34.98 26.59 -14.04
N CYS A 469 33.81 27.20 -13.81
CA CYS A 469 32.96 26.89 -12.67
C CYS A 469 32.52 25.41 -12.64
N TYR A 470 32.15 24.87 -13.81
CA TYR A 470 31.75 23.46 -13.93
C TYR A 470 32.90 22.48 -13.72
N ALA A 471 34.17 22.87 -13.91
CA ALA A 471 35.31 21.99 -13.63
C ALA A 471 35.49 21.73 -12.12
N LEU A 472 35.14 22.72 -11.28
CA LEU A 472 35.15 22.58 -9.82
C LEU A 472 34.08 21.58 -9.37
N THR A 473 32.85 21.72 -9.88
CA THR A 473 31.75 20.81 -9.53
C THR A 473 31.92 19.44 -10.18
N ALA A 474 32.52 19.35 -11.36
CA ALA A 474 32.90 18.09 -12.01
C ALA A 474 33.88 17.30 -11.15
N TRP A 475 34.94 17.95 -10.65
CA TRP A 475 35.91 17.31 -9.77
C TRP A 475 35.25 16.83 -8.47
N TYR A 476 34.41 17.68 -7.87
CA TYR A 476 33.69 17.34 -6.64
C TYR A 476 32.77 16.14 -6.85
N ALA A 477 31.86 16.21 -7.84
CA ALA A 477 30.93 15.13 -8.15
C ALA A 477 31.67 13.81 -8.44
N TYR A 478 32.68 13.84 -9.30
CA TYR A 478 33.49 12.66 -9.65
C TYR A 478 34.14 12.02 -8.42
N THR A 479 34.75 12.82 -7.54
CA THR A 479 35.47 12.32 -6.35
C THR A 479 34.55 11.59 -5.37
N ILE A 480 33.27 11.99 -5.26
CA ILE A 480 32.29 11.33 -4.40
C ILE A 480 31.40 10.31 -5.11
N GLY A 481 31.66 10.02 -6.39
CA GLY A 481 30.96 8.98 -7.16
C GLY A 481 29.70 9.46 -7.87
N GLY A 482 29.65 10.73 -8.26
CA GLY A 482 28.60 11.36 -9.05
C GLY A 482 28.82 11.29 -10.57
N PRO A 483 27.97 11.96 -11.36
CA PRO A 483 28.07 12.01 -12.83
C PRO A 483 29.40 12.60 -13.30
N TRP A 484 29.85 12.19 -14.49
CA TRP A 484 31.07 12.76 -15.09
C TRP A 484 30.69 13.99 -15.90
N LEU A 485 31.03 15.17 -15.38
CA LEU A 485 30.62 16.47 -15.94
C LEU A 485 31.66 17.09 -16.90
N GLY A 486 32.76 16.38 -17.21
CA GLY A 486 33.82 16.89 -18.09
C GLY A 486 34.76 17.90 -17.41
N GLY A 487 35.13 18.97 -18.13
CA GLY A 487 35.94 20.06 -17.56
C GLY A 487 37.43 19.75 -17.34
N GLY A 488 37.95 18.71 -18.01
CA GLY A 488 39.35 18.30 -17.90
C GLY A 488 39.71 17.57 -16.59
N VAL A 489 38.70 17.13 -15.84
CA VAL A 489 38.87 16.40 -14.57
C VAL A 489 38.20 15.03 -14.55
N THR A 490 37.36 14.72 -15.54
CA THR A 490 36.78 13.39 -15.74
C THR A 490 37.20 12.83 -17.11
N PRO A 491 37.25 11.49 -17.28
CA PRO A 491 37.68 10.86 -18.54
C PRO A 491 36.75 11.12 -19.74
N GLY A 492 35.53 11.60 -19.49
CA GLY A 492 34.50 11.90 -20.48
C GLY A 492 33.22 12.35 -19.78
N PHE A 493 32.07 12.17 -20.42
CA PHE A 493 30.75 12.38 -19.84
C PHE A 493 30.09 11.05 -19.47
N LYS A 494 29.45 10.98 -18.30
CA LYS A 494 28.73 9.78 -17.82
C LYS A 494 27.49 10.24 -17.07
N GLY A 495 26.33 9.69 -17.46
CA GLY A 495 25.02 10.10 -16.94
C GLY A 495 24.47 11.38 -17.57
N LEU A 496 25.00 11.82 -18.71
CA LEU A 496 24.47 12.96 -19.47
C LEU A 496 23.20 12.53 -20.21
N VAL A 497 22.10 13.25 -19.97
CA VAL A 497 20.79 13.04 -20.61
C VAL A 497 20.29 14.28 -21.36
N GLY A 498 20.85 15.45 -21.06
CA GLY A 498 20.57 16.72 -21.74
C GLY A 498 21.75 17.24 -22.56
N ALA A 499 21.80 18.56 -22.77
CA ALA A 499 22.80 19.18 -23.65
C ALA A 499 24.20 19.21 -23.03
N GLY A 500 24.29 19.28 -21.69
CA GLY A 500 25.56 19.22 -20.96
C GLY A 500 26.45 20.45 -21.11
N ALA A 501 25.92 21.54 -21.67
CA ALA A 501 26.69 22.69 -22.13
C ALA A 501 26.70 23.88 -21.15
N ALA A 502 25.69 24.02 -20.29
CA ALA A 502 25.51 25.20 -19.43
C ALA A 502 25.55 24.87 -17.94
N ALA A 503 26.24 25.70 -17.16
CA ALA A 503 26.37 25.53 -15.71
C ALA A 503 25.02 25.60 -14.98
N SER A 504 24.08 26.40 -15.47
CA SER A 504 22.71 26.48 -14.95
C SER A 504 21.93 25.17 -15.09
N HIS A 505 22.18 24.40 -16.15
CA HIS A 505 21.42 23.20 -16.49
C HIS A 505 22.06 21.91 -16.01
N ILE A 506 23.22 21.95 -15.35
CA ILE A 506 23.89 20.76 -14.79
C ILE A 506 22.95 19.88 -13.94
N GLY A 507 21.99 20.47 -13.21
CA GLY A 507 21.02 19.70 -12.44
C GLY A 507 20.04 18.88 -13.30
N GLU A 508 19.68 19.39 -14.47
CA GLU A 508 18.67 18.84 -15.37
C GLU A 508 19.31 17.99 -16.49
N ASP A 509 20.51 18.36 -16.93
CA ASP A 509 21.22 17.72 -18.04
C ASP A 509 21.84 16.37 -17.64
N TYR A 510 21.86 16.02 -16.35
CA TYR A 510 22.47 14.78 -15.87
C TYR A 510 21.49 13.97 -15.02
N ASN A 511 21.53 12.65 -15.17
CA ASN A 511 20.74 11.71 -14.37
C ASN A 511 21.39 11.51 -12.99
N TRP A 512 21.19 12.47 -12.08
CA TRP A 512 21.75 12.43 -10.72
C TRP A 512 21.30 11.19 -9.93
N LYS A 513 20.05 10.75 -10.12
CA LYS A 513 19.49 9.57 -9.44
C LYS A 513 20.30 8.31 -9.74
N GLN A 514 20.84 8.19 -10.96
CA GLN A 514 21.74 7.09 -11.34
C GLN A 514 22.94 6.94 -10.40
N PHE A 515 23.40 8.01 -9.76
CA PHE A 515 24.59 7.98 -8.89
C PHE A 515 24.24 7.97 -7.39
N GLY A 516 22.96 7.76 -7.04
CA GLY A 516 22.46 7.90 -5.67
C GLY A 516 22.37 9.36 -5.21
N TRP A 517 22.49 10.32 -6.14
CA TRP A 517 22.29 11.74 -5.85
C TRP A 517 20.83 12.12 -6.07
N ARG A 518 20.42 13.24 -5.50
CA ARG A 518 19.07 13.79 -5.72
C ARG A 518 19.16 15.22 -6.24
N MET A 519 18.59 15.47 -7.42
CA MET A 519 18.33 16.82 -7.89
C MET A 519 17.00 17.33 -7.34
N MET A 520 16.94 18.59 -6.95
CA MET A 520 15.69 19.28 -6.63
C MET A 520 15.76 20.78 -6.90
N ARG A 521 14.59 21.43 -6.96
CA ARG A 521 14.49 22.90 -6.96
C ARG A 521 14.28 23.42 -5.53
N PRO A 522 15.15 24.31 -5.03
CA PRO A 522 15.03 24.79 -3.67
C PRO A 522 13.88 25.80 -3.51
N THR A 523 13.19 25.76 -2.36
CA THR A 523 12.06 26.65 -2.04
C THR A 523 12.27 27.41 -0.72
N LYS A 524 13.18 26.94 0.14
CA LYS A 524 13.47 27.54 1.45
C LYS A 524 14.95 27.45 1.78
N VAL A 525 15.44 28.34 2.64
CA VAL A 525 16.87 28.38 3.05
C VAL A 525 17.35 27.08 3.66
N SER A 526 16.47 26.33 4.35
CA SER A 526 16.82 25.02 4.91
C SER A 526 17.07 23.92 3.88
N ASP A 527 16.80 24.17 2.60
CA ASP A 527 17.20 23.29 1.50
C ASP A 527 18.71 23.46 1.17
N LEU A 528 19.35 24.56 1.56
CA LEU A 528 20.77 24.83 1.27
C LEU A 528 21.70 24.02 2.19
N ILE A 529 21.84 22.73 1.90
CA ILE A 529 22.62 21.81 2.74
C ILE A 529 24.10 21.84 2.33
N PRO A 530 25.04 22.04 3.28
CA PRO A 530 26.46 21.94 3.01
C PRO A 530 26.86 20.57 2.44
N GLY A 531 27.65 20.58 1.36
CA GLY A 531 28.00 19.44 0.54
C GLY A 531 27.16 19.31 -0.75
N ALA A 532 26.06 20.07 -0.89
CA ALA A 532 25.30 20.13 -2.12
C ALA A 532 26.02 20.92 -3.23
N ILE A 533 25.80 20.54 -4.48
CA ILE A 533 26.11 21.38 -5.64
C ILE A 533 24.93 22.33 -5.87
N ALA A 534 25.21 23.61 -6.07
CA ALA A 534 24.20 24.62 -6.34
C ALA A 534 24.39 25.21 -7.73
N ASN A 535 23.38 25.04 -8.60
CA ASN A 535 23.39 25.57 -9.96
C ASN A 535 22.56 26.86 -10.00
N ILE A 536 23.18 27.93 -10.48
CA ILE A 536 22.62 29.28 -10.54
C ILE A 536 22.09 29.53 -11.94
N ARG A 537 20.92 30.18 -12.03
CA ARG A 537 20.25 30.49 -13.28
C ARG A 537 21.16 31.28 -14.24
N ALA A 538 20.94 31.10 -15.54
CA ALA A 538 21.47 31.99 -16.55
C ALA A 538 20.88 33.40 -16.37
N ASN A 539 21.68 34.43 -16.62
CA ASN A 539 21.28 35.84 -16.51
C ASN A 539 20.70 36.23 -15.13
N ALA A 540 21.23 35.63 -14.07
CA ALA A 540 20.82 35.91 -12.70
C ALA A 540 21.32 37.29 -12.24
N GLY A 541 20.52 37.98 -11.41
CA GLY A 541 20.89 39.21 -10.72
C GLY A 541 21.68 38.94 -9.43
N GLY A 542 21.91 39.99 -8.63
CA GLY A 542 22.61 39.86 -7.34
C GLY A 542 22.00 38.78 -6.43
N PRO A 543 22.81 38.13 -5.56
CA PRO A 543 24.18 38.49 -5.20
C PRO A 543 25.27 37.96 -6.15
N VAL A 544 24.93 37.09 -7.12
CA VAL A 544 25.87 36.53 -8.11
C VAL A 544 25.34 36.81 -9.52
N TYR A 545 25.97 37.75 -10.21
CA TYR A 545 25.60 38.10 -11.58
C TYR A 545 26.17 37.08 -12.57
N THR A 546 25.30 36.44 -13.35
CA THR A 546 25.69 35.40 -14.32
C THR A 546 25.36 35.82 -15.76
N GLY A 547 26.11 35.31 -16.73
CA GLY A 547 25.77 35.43 -18.15
C GLY A 547 24.83 34.31 -18.63
N GLY A 548 24.72 34.14 -19.95
CA GLY A 548 23.83 33.14 -20.58
C GLY A 548 24.11 31.68 -20.23
N TRP A 549 25.26 31.37 -19.62
CA TRP A 549 25.65 30.01 -19.23
C TRP A 549 25.32 29.68 -17.76
N GLY A 550 24.92 30.68 -16.96
CA GLY A 550 24.74 30.51 -15.51
C GLY A 550 26.06 30.38 -14.75
N HIS A 551 26.00 29.80 -13.55
CA HIS A 551 27.17 29.51 -12.70
C HIS A 551 26.89 28.30 -11.80
N THR A 552 27.92 27.65 -11.28
CA THR A 552 27.75 26.47 -10.40
C THR A 552 28.83 26.43 -9.32
N VAL A 553 28.44 26.00 -8.12
CA VAL A 553 29.28 26.05 -6.91
C VAL A 553 29.04 24.81 -6.02
N VAL A 554 29.93 24.59 -5.05
CA VAL A 554 29.71 23.61 -3.97
C VAL A 554 29.47 24.36 -2.66
N ILE A 555 28.37 24.04 -1.97
CA ILE A 555 28.06 24.66 -0.67
C ILE A 555 29.00 24.11 0.40
N LYS A 556 29.79 24.98 1.02
CA LYS A 556 30.73 24.62 2.10
C LYS A 556 30.09 24.67 3.48
N GLY A 557 29.19 25.63 3.72
CA GLY A 557 28.61 25.86 5.04
C GLY A 557 27.37 26.73 5.00
N LEU A 558 26.51 26.57 6.01
CA LEU A 558 25.36 27.43 6.25
C LEU A 558 25.25 27.66 7.76
N SER A 559 25.25 28.92 8.19
CA SER A 559 25.07 29.32 9.59
C SER A 559 24.16 30.54 9.65
N GLY A 560 22.93 30.36 10.15
CA GLY A 560 21.90 31.39 10.09
C GLY A 560 21.60 31.78 8.64
N ASP A 561 21.75 33.07 8.31
CA ASP A 561 21.62 33.59 6.94
C ASP A 561 22.97 33.64 6.20
N THR A 562 24.07 33.16 6.76
CA THR A 562 25.38 33.18 6.09
C THR A 562 25.62 31.87 5.36
N LEU A 563 25.60 31.91 4.02
CA LEU A 563 25.94 30.79 3.13
C LEU A 563 27.39 30.91 2.67
N THR A 564 28.21 29.90 2.91
CA THR A 564 29.59 29.81 2.41
C THR A 564 29.66 28.81 1.26
N VAL A 565 30.26 29.21 0.13
CA VAL A 565 30.42 28.37 -1.05
C VAL A 565 31.87 28.32 -1.52
N LEU A 566 32.24 27.23 -2.18
CA LEU A 566 33.46 27.10 -2.96
C LEU A 566 33.11 27.25 -4.44
N GLU A 567 33.79 28.17 -5.11
CA GLU A 567 33.52 28.52 -6.51
C GLU A 567 34.80 28.80 -7.29
N GLN A 568 34.70 28.76 -8.62
CA GLN A 568 35.81 28.99 -9.55
C GLN A 568 35.29 29.73 -10.77
N ASN A 569 36.12 30.58 -11.38
CA ASN A 569 35.77 31.46 -12.49
C ASN A 569 34.70 32.52 -12.18
N TYR A 570 34.57 32.89 -10.90
CA TYR A 570 33.81 34.08 -10.53
C TYR A 570 34.64 35.33 -10.82
N ALA A 571 34.07 36.32 -11.50
CA ALA A 571 34.78 37.55 -11.93
C ALA A 571 36.09 37.29 -12.74
N GLY A 572 36.19 36.15 -13.44
CA GLY A 572 37.37 35.78 -14.23
C GLY A 572 38.49 35.09 -13.43
N HIS A 573 38.29 34.83 -12.14
CA HIS A 573 39.28 34.18 -11.29
C HIS A 573 39.27 32.66 -11.50
N GLN A 574 40.14 32.13 -12.37
CA GLN A 574 40.18 30.71 -12.75
C GLN A 574 40.81 29.77 -11.71
N TYR A 575 40.68 30.08 -10.42
CA TYR A 575 41.16 29.28 -9.30
C TYR A 575 40.07 29.17 -8.23
N VAL A 576 40.16 28.17 -7.35
CA VAL A 576 39.17 27.95 -6.30
C VAL A 576 39.20 29.09 -5.29
N GLU A 577 38.04 29.71 -5.09
CA GLU A 577 37.79 30.74 -4.09
C GLU A 577 36.69 30.31 -3.12
N GLU A 578 36.73 30.89 -1.92
CA GLU A 578 35.70 30.72 -0.91
C GLU A 578 35.01 32.08 -0.69
N ARG A 579 33.69 32.11 -0.81
CA ARG A 579 32.89 33.33 -0.68
C ARG A 579 31.68 33.10 0.20
N THR A 580 31.20 34.18 0.82
CA THR A 580 30.04 34.18 1.69
C THR A 580 28.94 35.09 1.14
N TYR A 581 27.69 34.63 1.25
CA TYR A 581 26.51 35.31 0.75
C TYR A 581 25.37 35.23 1.76
N SER A 582 24.36 36.09 1.63
CA SER A 582 23.07 35.91 2.32
C SER A 582 22.35 34.70 1.72
N ALA A 583 22.01 33.72 2.55
CA ALA A 583 21.34 32.49 2.15
C ALA A 583 19.96 32.77 1.56
N ASN A 584 19.21 33.72 2.15
CA ASN A 584 17.93 34.18 1.61
C ASN A 584 18.06 34.85 0.23
N ALA A 585 19.10 35.66 0.02
CA ALA A 585 19.34 36.29 -1.28
C ALA A 585 19.79 35.27 -2.33
N TYR A 586 20.66 34.35 -1.94
CA TYR A 586 21.20 33.30 -2.80
C TYR A 586 20.12 32.32 -3.27
N LEU A 587 19.16 31.97 -2.40
CA LEU A 587 18.02 31.10 -2.74
C LEU A 587 17.25 31.58 -3.98
N ARG A 588 17.14 32.90 -4.19
CA ARG A 588 16.33 33.50 -5.27
C ARG A 588 16.91 33.28 -6.66
N ILE A 589 18.21 33.07 -6.76
CA ILE A 589 18.95 32.95 -8.03
C ILE A 589 19.24 31.49 -8.43
N LEU A 590 18.92 30.52 -7.58
CA LEU A 590 19.18 29.10 -7.84
C LEU A 590 18.19 28.49 -8.83
N GLN A 591 18.73 27.67 -9.74
CA GLN A 591 17.97 26.84 -10.67
C GLN A 591 17.67 25.47 -10.03
N THR A 592 18.70 24.81 -9.51
CA THR A 592 18.62 23.47 -8.89
C THR A 592 19.69 23.29 -7.81
N LEU A 593 19.44 22.38 -6.88
CA LEU A 593 20.43 21.78 -6.00
C LEU A 593 20.61 20.30 -6.35
N CYS A 594 21.84 19.80 -6.27
CA CYS A 594 22.15 18.38 -6.39
C CYS A 594 22.77 17.88 -5.08
N TYR A 595 22.06 16.99 -4.39
CA TYR A 595 22.48 16.42 -3.11
C TYR A 595 23.27 15.12 -3.31
N PRO A 596 24.46 15.00 -2.69
CA PRO A 596 25.23 13.77 -2.68
C PRO A 596 24.56 12.66 -1.86
N PRO A 597 24.93 11.39 -2.08
CA PRO A 597 24.19 10.24 -1.53
C PRO A 597 24.06 10.25 -0.02
N GLU A 598 25.11 10.65 0.70
CA GLU A 598 25.05 10.73 2.17
C GLU A 598 24.04 11.79 2.66
N ILE A 599 23.87 12.89 1.92
CA ILE A 599 22.88 13.93 2.25
C ILE A 599 21.46 13.45 1.96
N VAL A 600 21.29 12.67 0.87
CA VAL A 600 20.02 12.00 0.53
C VAL A 600 19.63 11.01 1.63
N GLN A 601 20.60 10.27 2.19
CA GLN A 601 20.43 9.36 3.34
C GLN A 601 20.21 10.08 4.69
N GLY A 602 20.11 11.41 4.72
CA GLY A 602 19.87 12.18 5.95
C GLY A 602 21.13 12.49 6.78
N LYS A 603 22.33 12.12 6.32
CA LYS A 603 23.61 12.47 6.97
C LYS A 603 23.96 13.94 6.73
N ARG A 604 24.84 14.51 7.55
CA ARG A 604 25.31 15.91 7.39
C ARG A 604 26.82 16.01 7.67
N ILE A 605 27.48 16.98 7.04
CA ILE A 605 28.93 17.19 7.24
C ILE A 605 29.29 17.68 8.66
N ASN A 606 28.33 18.32 9.34
CA ASN A 606 28.44 18.77 10.73
C ASN A 606 27.74 17.79 11.70
N GLY A 607 27.50 16.55 11.24
CA GLY A 607 27.02 15.49 12.10
C GLY A 607 27.98 15.22 13.26
N THR A 608 27.50 14.59 14.31
CA THR A 608 28.38 14.06 15.36
C THR A 608 28.66 12.59 15.08
N GLU A 609 29.91 12.18 15.28
CA GLU A 609 30.31 10.78 15.29
C GLU A 609 29.56 10.09 16.44
N SER A 610 29.16 8.84 16.28
CA SER A 610 28.60 8.08 17.39
C SER A 610 29.70 7.92 18.44
N SER A 611 29.72 8.79 19.45
CA SER A 611 30.75 8.73 20.48
C SER A 611 30.51 7.53 21.39
N THR A 612 31.54 6.69 21.49
CA THR A 612 31.74 5.70 22.54
C THR A 612 31.48 6.29 23.93
N THR A 613 30.79 5.47 24.72
CA THR A 613 30.46 5.55 26.15
C THR A 613 31.40 6.45 26.99
N SER A 614 30.85 7.51 27.58
CA SER A 614 31.46 8.18 28.73
C SER A 614 30.94 7.57 30.03
N THR A 615 31.88 7.13 30.84
CA THR A 615 31.80 6.51 32.17
C THR A 615 31.11 7.40 33.20
N GLY A 616 30.23 6.82 34.02
CA GLY A 616 29.81 7.43 35.28
C GLY A 616 28.44 7.01 35.82
N SER A 617 28.30 5.80 36.35
CA SER A 617 27.55 5.51 37.59
C SER A 617 27.50 3.99 37.87
N THR A 618 27.69 3.62 39.12
CA THR A 618 27.78 2.27 39.68
C THR A 618 26.41 1.58 39.80
N GLY A 619 25.76 1.35 38.66
CA GLY A 619 24.93 0.17 38.42
C GLY A 619 25.61 -0.67 37.34
N ASN A 620 25.33 -1.96 37.26
CA ASN A 620 25.80 -2.67 36.08
C ASN A 620 24.95 -2.24 34.88
N ASN A 621 25.58 -2.17 33.70
CA ASN A 621 24.90 -1.85 32.43
C ASN A 621 24.01 -3.00 31.95
N GLU A 622 23.64 -3.92 32.85
CA GLU A 622 22.70 -4.98 32.59
C GLU A 622 21.30 -4.35 32.42
N PRO A 623 20.55 -4.69 31.37
CA PRO A 623 19.18 -4.23 31.22
C PRO A 623 18.33 -4.70 32.41
N LYS A 624 17.45 -3.84 32.97
CA LYS A 624 16.50 -4.22 34.04
C LYS A 624 15.62 -5.42 33.65
N THR A 625 15.43 -5.55 32.35
CA THR A 625 14.85 -6.71 31.68
C THR A 625 15.74 -7.08 30.49
N THR A 626 16.21 -8.32 30.43
CA THR A 626 16.91 -8.80 29.24
C THR A 626 15.87 -8.98 28.14
N THR A 627 16.10 -8.30 27.03
CA THR A 627 15.36 -8.56 25.80
C THR A 627 16.23 -9.48 24.97
N THR A 628 15.94 -10.77 25.03
CA THR A 628 16.54 -11.68 24.06
C THR A 628 15.72 -11.58 22.79
N THR A 629 16.38 -11.21 21.71
CA THR A 629 15.87 -11.47 20.38
C THR A 629 15.85 -12.98 20.22
N GLN A 630 14.67 -13.56 20.33
CA GLN A 630 14.48 -14.93 19.89
C GLN A 630 14.00 -14.84 18.45
N GLN A 631 14.69 -15.56 17.57
CA GLN A 631 14.17 -15.86 16.25
C GLN A 631 12.94 -16.71 16.46
N LYS A 632 11.76 -16.08 16.33
CA LYS A 632 10.51 -16.81 16.34
C LYS A 632 10.02 -16.84 14.90
N GLU A 633 9.75 -18.04 14.46
CA GLU A 633 9.04 -18.28 13.21
C GLU A 633 7.61 -17.74 13.39
N VAL A 634 7.27 -16.71 12.61
CA VAL A 634 5.90 -16.21 12.54
C VAL A 634 5.25 -16.79 11.32
N ILE A 635 4.17 -17.52 11.58
CA ILE A 635 3.26 -18.04 10.56
C ILE A 635 2.19 -16.98 10.36
N THR A 636 2.09 -16.46 9.14
CA THR A 636 1.07 -15.52 8.70
C THR A 636 0.11 -16.24 7.77
N GLU A 637 -1.19 -16.14 8.05
CA GLU A 637 -2.24 -16.66 7.18
C GLU A 637 -3.13 -15.50 6.74
N ILE A 638 -3.84 -15.69 5.62
CA ILE A 638 -4.92 -14.77 5.24
C ILE A 638 -6.02 -14.84 6.34
N PRO A 639 -6.53 -13.69 6.83
CA PRO A 639 -7.58 -13.69 7.85
C PRO A 639 -8.81 -14.49 7.39
N LYS A 640 -9.33 -15.36 8.26
CA LYS A 640 -10.43 -16.29 7.90
C LYS A 640 -11.75 -15.57 7.64
N ASP A 641 -11.94 -14.42 8.26
CA ASP A 641 -13.09 -13.54 8.13
C ASP A 641 -12.99 -12.57 6.93
N LEU A 642 -11.83 -12.51 6.25
CA LEU A 642 -11.65 -11.67 5.08
C LEU A 642 -12.37 -12.26 3.86
N TYR A 643 -13.26 -11.46 3.28
CA TYR A 643 -13.90 -11.72 2.00
C TYR A 643 -13.58 -10.60 1.00
N ARG A 644 -13.11 -10.97 -0.20
CA ARG A 644 -12.80 -10.02 -1.28
C ARG A 644 -13.02 -10.68 -2.63
N GLU A 645 -13.68 -9.99 -3.56
CA GLU A 645 -13.93 -10.46 -4.92
C GLU A 645 -13.06 -9.72 -5.94
N TYR A 646 -12.67 -10.44 -7.00
CA TYR A 646 -11.97 -9.93 -8.16
C TYR A 646 -12.77 -10.35 -9.38
N LYS A 647 -13.33 -9.36 -10.09
CA LYS A 647 -14.21 -9.59 -11.23
C LYS A 647 -13.44 -9.49 -12.54
N ASN A 648 -13.86 -10.27 -13.53
CA ASN A 648 -13.38 -10.13 -14.91
C ASN A 648 -14.12 -8.97 -15.61
N ASP A 649 -13.76 -8.72 -16.88
CA ASP A 649 -14.29 -7.60 -17.67
C ASP A 649 -15.80 -7.69 -17.93
N GLU A 650 -16.40 -8.87 -17.77
CA GLU A 650 -17.84 -9.10 -17.86
C GLU A 650 -18.56 -8.86 -16.52
N GLY A 651 -17.82 -8.47 -15.47
CA GLY A 651 -18.35 -8.23 -14.14
C GLY A 651 -18.62 -9.51 -13.33
N VAL A 652 -18.18 -10.67 -13.82
CA VAL A 652 -18.32 -11.97 -13.16
C VAL A 652 -17.15 -12.18 -12.20
N VAL A 653 -17.39 -12.79 -11.04
CA VAL A 653 -16.34 -13.06 -10.04
C VAL A 653 -15.38 -14.13 -10.58
N GLU A 654 -14.20 -13.70 -11.00
CA GLU A 654 -13.12 -14.55 -11.51
C GLU A 654 -12.35 -15.20 -10.37
N PHE A 655 -12.08 -14.42 -9.31
CA PHE A 655 -11.41 -14.90 -8.10
C PHE A 655 -12.07 -14.33 -6.84
N TYR A 656 -11.97 -15.05 -5.74
CA TYR A 656 -12.31 -14.49 -4.43
C TYR A 656 -11.38 -14.99 -3.32
N VAL A 657 -11.26 -14.18 -2.26
CA VAL A 657 -10.60 -14.54 -1.01
C VAL A 657 -11.67 -14.92 -0.01
N LYS A 658 -11.51 -16.06 0.67
CA LYS A 658 -12.40 -16.53 1.74
C LYS A 658 -11.69 -17.55 2.62
N ASN A 659 -12.00 -17.65 3.91
CA ASN A 659 -11.53 -18.73 4.79
C ASN A 659 -9.99 -18.96 4.76
N GLY A 660 -9.20 -17.91 4.52
CA GLY A 660 -7.74 -18.00 4.46
C GLY A 660 -7.16 -18.53 3.14
N GLY A 661 -7.96 -18.66 2.09
CA GLY A 661 -7.53 -19.09 0.75
C GLY A 661 -8.01 -18.18 -0.37
N VAL A 662 -7.45 -18.36 -1.56
CA VAL A 662 -7.82 -17.67 -2.80
C VAL A 662 -8.39 -18.70 -3.77
N TYR A 663 -9.54 -18.42 -4.36
CA TYR A 663 -10.37 -19.37 -5.10
C TYR A 663 -10.68 -18.84 -6.49
N ALA A 664 -10.69 -19.73 -7.49
CA ALA A 664 -11.09 -19.47 -8.87
C ALA A 664 -12.38 -20.24 -9.20
N PRO A 665 -13.58 -19.69 -8.89
CA PRO A 665 -14.85 -20.41 -9.05
C PRO A 665 -15.14 -20.87 -10.48
N ILE A 666 -14.85 -20.04 -11.49
CA ILE A 666 -15.08 -20.39 -12.90
C ILE A 666 -14.20 -21.59 -13.29
N SER A 667 -12.90 -21.52 -12.99
CA SER A 667 -11.98 -22.64 -13.19
C SER A 667 -12.45 -23.93 -12.53
N LYS A 668 -12.99 -23.85 -11.31
CA LYS A 668 -13.52 -25.01 -10.57
C LYS A 668 -14.75 -25.63 -11.22
N GLU A 669 -15.62 -24.85 -11.87
CA GLU A 669 -16.77 -25.37 -12.62
C GLU A 669 -16.33 -26.09 -13.91
N LEU A 670 -15.24 -25.64 -14.53
CA LEU A 670 -14.70 -26.21 -15.76
C LEU A 670 -13.79 -27.42 -15.51
N TYR A 671 -13.04 -27.35 -14.43
CA TYR A 671 -12.03 -28.31 -14.00
C TYR A 671 -12.28 -28.69 -12.53
N PRO A 672 -13.38 -29.41 -12.25
CA PRO A 672 -13.67 -29.90 -10.90
C PRO A 672 -12.58 -30.88 -10.44
N SER A 673 -12.35 -30.95 -9.12
CA SER A 673 -11.35 -31.86 -8.53
C SER A 673 -11.73 -33.34 -8.61
N ALA A 674 -13.03 -33.64 -8.65
CA ALA A 674 -13.55 -34.98 -8.90
C ALA A 674 -14.51 -34.95 -10.10
N PHE A 675 -14.28 -35.84 -11.08
CA PHE A 675 -15.11 -36.09 -12.27
C PHE A 675 -16.10 -34.96 -12.67
N SER A 676 -17.36 -35.02 -12.21
CA SER A 676 -18.39 -34.03 -12.52
C SER A 676 -18.49 -32.92 -11.47
N GLY A 677 -18.01 -33.17 -10.26
CA GLY A 677 -17.99 -32.23 -9.15
C GLY A 677 -19.15 -32.37 -8.18
N GLU A 678 -20.11 -33.24 -8.50
CA GLU A 678 -21.26 -33.57 -7.65
C GLU A 678 -20.92 -34.65 -6.62
N GLU A 679 -19.84 -35.39 -6.84
CA GLU A 679 -19.46 -36.55 -6.01
C GLU A 679 -18.86 -36.14 -4.65
N THR A 680 -18.45 -34.88 -4.50
CA THR A 680 -17.76 -34.38 -3.31
C THR A 680 -18.22 -32.97 -2.93
N ASN A 681 -18.32 -32.72 -1.63
CA ASN A 681 -18.58 -31.38 -1.10
C ASN A 681 -17.37 -30.44 -1.24
N ASP A 682 -16.15 -31.00 -1.35
CA ASP A 682 -14.93 -30.25 -1.62
C ASP A 682 -14.44 -30.58 -3.03
N ASN A 683 -14.75 -29.68 -3.95
CA ASN A 683 -14.50 -29.84 -5.36
C ASN A 683 -13.40 -28.88 -5.87
N TRP A 684 -12.48 -28.48 -4.98
CA TRP A 684 -11.37 -27.59 -5.29
C TRP A 684 -10.07 -28.37 -5.48
N ILE A 685 -9.30 -28.01 -6.51
CA ILE A 685 -7.93 -28.48 -6.74
C ILE A 685 -6.99 -27.51 -6.03
N ARG A 686 -6.56 -27.92 -4.84
CA ARG A 686 -5.77 -27.10 -3.92
C ARG A 686 -4.28 -27.14 -4.25
N HIS A 687 -3.67 -25.96 -4.28
CA HIS A 687 -2.23 -25.75 -4.31
C HIS A 687 -1.79 -24.98 -3.06
N ASP A 688 -0.83 -25.53 -2.32
CA ASP A 688 -0.27 -24.88 -1.14
C ASP A 688 1.02 -24.17 -1.52
N MET A 689 1.16 -22.91 -1.10
CA MET A 689 2.38 -22.14 -1.32
C MET A 689 2.88 -21.49 -0.05
N GLU A 690 4.20 -21.39 0.10
CA GLU A 690 4.86 -20.74 1.23
C GLU A 690 5.63 -19.51 0.77
N LEU A 691 5.47 -18.39 1.47
CA LEU A 691 6.12 -17.11 1.15
C LEU A 691 6.89 -16.60 2.37
N GLN A 692 8.08 -16.05 2.14
CA GLN A 692 8.89 -15.40 3.19
C GLN A 692 8.37 -14.00 3.49
N THR A 693 7.15 -13.90 4.04
CA THR A 693 6.49 -12.64 4.35
C THR A 693 5.68 -12.73 5.63
N THR A 694 5.53 -11.60 6.33
CA THR A 694 4.58 -11.43 7.43
C THR A 694 3.33 -10.64 7.02
N ASP A 695 3.18 -10.30 5.75
CA ASP A 695 2.08 -9.50 5.22
C ASP A 695 1.11 -10.38 4.42
N TYR A 696 -0.14 -10.46 4.88
CA TYR A 696 -1.17 -11.26 4.22
C TYR A 696 -1.64 -10.63 2.89
N GLU A 697 -1.43 -9.34 2.63
CA GLU A 697 -1.75 -8.73 1.33
C GLU A 697 -0.74 -9.17 0.25
N VAL A 698 0.51 -9.42 0.64
CA VAL A 698 1.51 -10.09 -0.23
C VAL A 698 1.08 -11.54 -0.49
N LEU A 699 0.54 -12.25 0.51
CA LEU A 699 0.00 -13.60 0.30
C LEU A 699 -1.15 -13.59 -0.72
N ILE A 700 -2.09 -12.64 -0.60
CA ILE A 700 -3.25 -12.51 -1.50
C ILE A 700 -2.80 -12.17 -2.93
N SER A 701 -1.97 -11.13 -3.09
CA SER A 701 -1.54 -10.66 -4.42
C SER A 701 -0.70 -11.71 -5.17
N THR A 702 0.23 -12.37 -4.49
CA THR A 702 1.03 -13.45 -5.09
C THR A 702 0.17 -14.68 -5.39
N ALA A 703 -0.72 -15.08 -4.48
CA ALA A 703 -1.64 -16.19 -4.73
C ALA A 703 -2.56 -15.90 -5.92
N LEU A 704 -3.04 -14.67 -6.11
CA LEU A 704 -3.82 -14.28 -7.29
C LEU A 704 -3.00 -14.36 -8.58
N SER A 705 -1.75 -13.91 -8.56
CA SER A 705 -0.84 -14.01 -9.72
C SER A 705 -0.61 -15.46 -10.11
N GLU A 706 -0.35 -16.32 -9.12
CA GLU A 706 -0.11 -17.75 -9.36
C GLU A 706 -1.39 -18.48 -9.79
N LEU A 707 -2.54 -18.15 -9.19
CA LEU A 707 -3.84 -18.69 -9.58
C LEU A 707 -4.17 -18.33 -11.03
N ARG A 708 -3.89 -17.11 -11.48
CA ARG A 708 -4.06 -16.71 -12.89
C ARG A 708 -3.24 -17.55 -13.86
N LYS A 709 -2.07 -18.04 -13.45
CA LYS A 709 -1.19 -18.89 -14.28
C LYS A 709 -1.65 -20.35 -14.32
N GLY A 710 -2.20 -20.86 -13.21
CA GLY A 710 -2.50 -22.29 -13.07
C GLY A 710 -3.98 -22.67 -13.09
N CYS A 711 -4.91 -21.73 -13.02
CA CYS A 711 -6.35 -22.07 -12.96
C CYS A 711 -6.96 -22.45 -14.31
N TYR A 712 -6.27 -22.25 -15.42
CA TYR A 712 -6.69 -22.70 -16.74
C TYR A 712 -5.61 -23.56 -17.38
N PRO A 713 -5.95 -24.44 -18.34
CA PRO A 713 -4.95 -25.23 -19.05
C PRO A 713 -3.88 -24.32 -19.65
N ALA A 714 -2.61 -24.69 -19.48
CA ALA A 714 -1.52 -24.02 -20.14
C ALA A 714 -1.66 -24.23 -21.65
N ILE A 715 -1.92 -23.14 -22.38
CA ILE A 715 -1.95 -23.15 -23.84
C ILE A 715 -0.63 -22.58 -24.33
N SER A 716 0.16 -23.39 -25.00
CA SER A 716 1.37 -22.93 -25.68
C SER A 716 1.22 -23.07 -27.18
N TYR A 717 1.87 -22.17 -27.90
CA TYR A 717 1.98 -22.23 -29.34
C TYR A 717 3.46 -22.29 -29.68
N GLU A 718 3.82 -23.14 -30.63
CA GLU A 718 5.15 -23.23 -31.18
C GLU A 718 5.01 -22.86 -32.66
N VAL A 719 5.60 -21.73 -33.05
CA VAL A 719 5.54 -21.22 -34.43
C VAL A 719 6.88 -21.51 -35.08
N SER A 720 6.86 -22.30 -36.15
CA SER A 720 8.07 -22.58 -36.93
C SER A 720 8.17 -21.57 -38.07
N GLY A 721 9.13 -20.64 -38.00
CA GLY A 721 9.40 -19.67 -39.05
C GLY A 721 10.38 -18.58 -38.61
N SER A 722 10.74 -17.68 -39.52
CA SER A 722 11.54 -16.50 -39.22
C SER A 722 11.06 -15.30 -40.01
N SER A 723 11.23 -14.12 -39.42
CA SER A 723 11.00 -12.84 -40.10
C SER A 723 12.16 -11.92 -39.79
N GLY A 724 12.91 -11.52 -40.81
CA GLY A 724 14.09 -10.66 -40.67
C GLY A 724 13.78 -9.20 -40.27
N ASP A 725 12.51 -8.79 -40.37
CA ASP A 725 12.06 -7.42 -40.11
C ASP A 725 11.60 -7.20 -38.66
N LEU A 726 11.63 -8.24 -37.83
CA LEU A 726 11.19 -8.19 -36.43
C LEU A 726 12.36 -8.01 -35.48
N ASP A 727 12.14 -7.20 -34.44
CA ASP A 727 13.08 -7.00 -33.35
C ASP A 727 12.65 -7.77 -32.08
N ILE A 728 13.57 -8.01 -31.15
CA ILE A 728 13.26 -8.65 -29.87
C ILE A 728 12.22 -7.82 -29.11
N GLY A 729 11.20 -8.49 -28.56
CA GLY A 729 10.08 -7.86 -27.86
C GLY A 729 8.97 -7.32 -28.76
N ASP A 730 9.12 -7.32 -30.10
CA ASP A 730 8.05 -6.91 -31.01
C ASP A 730 6.83 -7.85 -30.86
N THR A 731 5.63 -7.27 -30.80
CA THR A 731 4.36 -8.01 -30.81
C THR A 731 3.79 -8.02 -32.22
N VAL A 732 3.53 -9.19 -32.78
CA VAL A 732 3.03 -9.39 -34.14
C VAL A 732 1.74 -10.20 -34.16
N LYS A 733 1.00 -10.06 -35.25
CA LYS A 733 -0.16 -10.89 -35.54
C LYS A 733 0.26 -12.12 -36.35
N ILE A 734 -0.18 -13.30 -35.92
CA ILE A 734 0.01 -14.57 -36.60
C ILE A 734 -1.35 -15.10 -37.05
N GLU A 735 -1.46 -15.44 -38.33
CA GLU A 735 -2.66 -15.97 -38.95
C GLU A 735 -2.36 -17.36 -39.55
N ASP A 736 -3.03 -18.38 -39.04
CA ASP A 736 -2.96 -19.75 -39.57
C ASP A 736 -4.37 -20.20 -39.97
N GLU A 737 -4.65 -20.11 -41.27
CA GLU A 737 -5.94 -20.50 -41.86
C GLU A 737 -6.10 -22.02 -42.00
N ALA A 738 -5.05 -22.82 -41.75
CA ALA A 738 -5.12 -24.28 -41.85
C ALA A 738 -5.82 -24.93 -40.63
N PHE A 739 -5.99 -24.18 -39.52
CA PHE A 739 -6.87 -24.60 -38.42
C PHE A 739 -8.34 -24.56 -38.88
N THR A 740 -9.15 -25.55 -38.50
CA THR A 740 -10.55 -25.72 -38.96
C THR A 740 -11.44 -24.48 -38.81
N ASP A 741 -11.15 -23.60 -37.84
CA ASP A 741 -11.87 -22.35 -37.58
C ASP A 741 -11.05 -21.07 -37.87
N GLY A 742 -9.85 -21.23 -38.44
CA GLY A 742 -8.81 -20.21 -38.49
C GLY A 742 -8.23 -19.90 -37.11
N LEU A 743 -6.92 -19.69 -37.03
CA LEU A 743 -6.22 -19.29 -35.81
C LEU A 743 -5.62 -17.90 -36.01
N VAL A 744 -5.96 -16.97 -35.12
CA VAL A 744 -5.34 -15.65 -35.08
C VAL A 744 -4.75 -15.41 -33.70
N LEU A 745 -3.44 -15.23 -33.63
CA LEU A 745 -2.68 -14.96 -32.42
C LEU A 745 -2.06 -13.57 -32.48
N LEU A 746 -1.95 -12.91 -31.34
CA LEU A 746 -0.85 -12.00 -31.07
C LEU A 746 0.25 -12.83 -30.41
N ALA A 747 1.48 -12.62 -30.83
CA ALA A 747 2.63 -13.28 -30.27
C ALA A 747 3.79 -12.29 -30.20
N ARG A 748 4.61 -12.43 -29.17
CA ARG A 748 5.72 -11.52 -28.90
C ARG A 748 7.05 -12.22 -29.16
N VAL A 749 7.97 -11.58 -29.85
CA VAL A 749 9.29 -12.16 -30.14
C VAL A 749 10.10 -12.29 -28.85
N SER A 750 10.36 -13.52 -28.41
CA SER A 750 11.12 -13.82 -27.19
C SER A 750 12.57 -14.19 -27.47
N GLU A 751 12.82 -14.90 -28.58
CA GLU A 751 14.16 -15.31 -29.02
C GLU A 751 14.27 -15.25 -30.54
N GLN A 752 15.45 -14.90 -31.04
CA GLN A 752 15.73 -14.84 -32.47
C GLN A 752 17.12 -15.39 -32.77
N HIS A 753 17.20 -16.22 -33.81
CA HIS A 753 18.45 -16.75 -34.35
C HIS A 753 18.57 -16.38 -35.83
N ILE A 754 19.64 -15.65 -36.16
CA ILE A 754 19.92 -15.18 -37.52
C ILE A 754 21.30 -15.65 -37.94
N SER A 755 21.40 -16.26 -39.12
CA SER A 755 22.63 -16.49 -39.86
C SER A 755 22.63 -15.59 -41.10
N PHE A 756 23.69 -14.80 -41.25
CA PHE A 756 23.91 -13.97 -42.42
C PHE A 756 24.44 -14.77 -43.62
N THR A 757 25.09 -15.92 -43.37
CA THR A 757 25.60 -16.80 -44.43
C THR A 757 24.67 -17.96 -44.78
N ASN A 758 23.72 -18.32 -43.91
CA ASN A 758 22.72 -19.35 -44.15
C ASN A 758 21.30 -18.92 -43.68
N PRO A 759 20.60 -18.04 -44.42
CA PRO A 759 19.29 -17.53 -44.03
C PRO A 759 18.20 -18.60 -43.83
N ASP A 760 18.32 -19.77 -44.47
CA ASP A 760 17.38 -20.89 -44.33
C ASP A 760 17.40 -21.51 -42.91
N SER A 761 18.47 -21.25 -42.14
CA SER A 761 18.59 -21.67 -40.74
C SER A 761 18.00 -20.68 -39.73
N ASN A 762 17.51 -19.53 -40.20
CA ASN A 762 16.96 -18.50 -39.32
C ASN A 762 15.68 -18.98 -38.64
N SER A 763 15.54 -18.67 -37.36
CA SER A 763 14.35 -18.99 -36.59
C SER A 763 13.98 -17.87 -35.62
N THR A 764 12.70 -17.75 -35.34
CA THR A 764 12.16 -16.80 -34.37
C THR A 764 11.22 -17.56 -33.44
N VAL A 765 11.49 -17.47 -32.14
CA VAL A 765 10.62 -18.02 -31.11
C VAL A 765 9.73 -16.89 -30.62
N PHE A 766 8.44 -17.17 -30.57
CA PHE A 766 7.47 -16.26 -29.99
C PHE A 766 7.00 -16.80 -28.64
N ASP A 767 6.59 -15.90 -27.77
CA ASP A 767 5.99 -16.16 -26.47
C ASP A 767 4.84 -15.16 -26.23
N ASN A 768 4.24 -15.22 -25.05
CA ASN A 768 3.09 -14.43 -24.63
C ASN A 768 1.95 -14.45 -25.65
N TYR A 769 1.64 -15.64 -26.14
CA TYR A 769 0.62 -15.82 -27.16
C TYR A 769 -0.76 -15.48 -26.62
N LYS A 770 -1.39 -14.46 -27.19
CA LYS A 770 -2.79 -14.12 -26.94
C LYS A 770 -3.60 -14.47 -28.18
N ALA A 771 -4.47 -15.47 -28.07
CA ALA A 771 -5.37 -15.75 -29.17
C ALA A 771 -6.44 -14.66 -29.29
N LEU A 772 -6.45 -13.95 -30.42
CA LEU A 772 -7.48 -12.95 -30.75
C LEU A 772 -8.78 -13.61 -31.21
N ARG A 773 -8.65 -14.78 -31.85
CA ARG A 773 -9.74 -15.72 -32.10
C ARG A 773 -9.20 -17.12 -31.87
N ASN A 774 -9.42 -17.62 -30.67
CA ASN A 774 -9.43 -19.04 -30.38
C ASN A 774 -10.69 -19.27 -29.57
N LYS A 775 -11.60 -20.06 -30.15
CA LYS A 775 -12.89 -20.39 -29.56
C LYS A 775 -12.77 -21.08 -28.21
N LEU A 776 -11.58 -21.40 -27.68
CA LEU A 776 -11.46 -22.11 -26.40
C LEU A 776 -11.99 -21.33 -25.19
N SER A 777 -11.75 -20.01 -25.07
CA SER A 777 -12.32 -19.23 -23.95
C SER A 777 -13.81 -18.97 -24.17
N LYS A 778 -14.20 -18.69 -25.42
CA LYS A 778 -15.59 -18.46 -25.77
C LYS A 778 -16.43 -19.75 -25.68
N GLU A 779 -15.95 -20.93 -26.08
CA GLU A 779 -16.64 -22.22 -25.91
C GLU A 779 -16.79 -22.58 -24.45
N ILE A 780 -15.81 -22.26 -23.63
CA ILE A 780 -15.85 -22.53 -22.19
C ILE A 780 -16.83 -21.57 -21.50
N THR A 781 -16.82 -20.28 -21.86
CA THR A 781 -17.78 -19.29 -21.37
C THR A 781 -19.17 -19.52 -21.95
N ASP A 782 -19.30 -19.90 -23.22
CA ASP A 782 -20.56 -20.23 -23.90
C ASP A 782 -21.11 -21.55 -23.35
N ARG A 783 -20.27 -22.53 -23.00
CA ARG A 783 -20.70 -23.78 -22.35
C ARG A 783 -21.02 -23.55 -20.88
N TYR A 784 -20.30 -22.68 -20.18
CA TYR A 784 -20.70 -22.20 -18.86
C TYR A 784 -22.02 -21.44 -18.92
N ASN A 785 -22.23 -20.57 -19.91
CA ASN A 785 -23.48 -19.84 -20.11
C ASN A 785 -24.61 -20.78 -20.55
N GLU A 786 -24.37 -21.75 -21.43
CA GLU A 786 -25.35 -22.78 -21.81
C GLU A 786 -25.75 -23.66 -20.63
N ILE A 787 -24.78 -24.06 -19.79
CA ILE A 787 -25.01 -24.89 -18.60
C ILE A 787 -25.63 -24.05 -17.46
N SER A 788 -25.17 -22.82 -17.24
CA SER A 788 -25.67 -21.88 -16.22
C SER A 788 -27.04 -21.32 -16.56
N GLU A 789 -27.32 -21.02 -17.84
CA GLU A 789 -28.67 -20.71 -18.29
C GLU A 789 -29.53 -21.98 -18.26
N GLY A 790 -29.04 -23.09 -18.82
CA GLY A 790 -29.73 -24.40 -18.88
C GLY A 790 -30.18 -24.97 -17.54
N ILE A 791 -29.47 -24.68 -16.44
CA ILE A 791 -29.76 -25.19 -15.09
C ILE A 791 -30.61 -24.20 -14.24
N LYS A 792 -30.73 -22.92 -14.64
CA LYS A 792 -31.55 -21.95 -13.89
C LYS A 792 -33.06 -22.18 -14.13
N PRO A 793 -33.85 -22.48 -13.09
CA PRO A 793 -35.28 -22.73 -13.25
C PRO A 793 -36.01 -21.46 -13.70
N TYR A 794 -37.00 -21.63 -14.58
CA TYR A 794 -37.94 -20.58 -14.92
C TYR A 794 -38.75 -20.19 -13.68
N GLU A 795 -38.89 -18.88 -13.43
CA GLU A 795 -39.70 -18.33 -12.36
C GLU A 795 -40.94 -17.66 -12.96
N LEU A 796 -42.11 -18.29 -12.77
CA LEU A 796 -43.39 -17.73 -13.20
C LEU A 796 -43.97 -16.85 -12.07
N ARG A 797 -43.92 -15.53 -12.25
CA ARG A 797 -44.43 -14.56 -11.28
C ARG A 797 -45.85 -14.16 -11.62
N LEU A 798 -46.73 -14.22 -10.63
CA LEU A 798 -48.14 -13.88 -10.75
C LEU A 798 -48.45 -12.68 -9.85
N TYR A 799 -49.03 -11.65 -10.44
CA TYR A 799 -49.45 -10.43 -9.76
C TYR A 799 -50.95 -10.26 -9.89
N THR A 800 -51.61 -9.73 -8.87
CA THR A 800 -53.01 -9.30 -8.95
C THR A 800 -53.17 -7.86 -8.53
N ASP A 801 -54.07 -7.14 -9.19
CA ASP A 801 -54.40 -5.75 -8.86
C ASP A 801 -55.28 -5.64 -7.60
N ASN A 802 -56.26 -6.52 -7.45
CA ASN A 802 -57.27 -6.49 -6.37
C ASN A 802 -57.25 -7.75 -5.50
N GLY A 803 -56.16 -8.53 -5.53
CA GLY A 803 -55.97 -9.73 -4.70
C GLY A 803 -56.76 -10.96 -5.16
N TYR A 804 -56.77 -12.01 -4.33
CA TYR A 804 -57.35 -13.32 -4.67
C TYR A 804 -58.68 -13.63 -3.96
N ILE A 805 -59.17 -12.73 -3.10
CA ILE A 805 -60.37 -12.96 -2.29
C ILE A 805 -61.40 -11.88 -2.59
N PHE A 806 -62.55 -12.30 -3.12
CA PHE A 806 -63.71 -11.46 -3.35
C PHE A 806 -64.71 -11.60 -2.22
N ARG A 807 -65.57 -10.58 -2.06
CA ARG A 807 -66.65 -10.58 -1.06
C ARG A 807 -68.00 -10.40 -1.72
N ASN A 808 -68.95 -11.25 -1.34
CA ASN A 808 -70.35 -11.21 -1.77
C ASN A 808 -70.56 -11.10 -3.29
N GLY A 809 -69.69 -11.72 -4.09
CA GLY A 809 -69.79 -11.73 -5.56
C GLY A 809 -69.56 -10.37 -6.21
N THR A 810 -68.84 -9.45 -5.56
CA THR A 810 -68.56 -8.10 -6.10
C THR A 810 -67.07 -7.88 -6.34
N GLY A 811 -66.75 -7.20 -7.45
CA GLY A 811 -65.39 -6.82 -7.85
C GLY A 811 -64.79 -7.70 -8.96
N THR A 812 -63.69 -7.24 -9.52
CA THR A 812 -62.88 -7.96 -10.50
C THR A 812 -61.41 -7.90 -10.09
N SER A 813 -60.65 -8.95 -10.35
CA SER A 813 -59.19 -8.97 -10.13
C SER A 813 -58.50 -9.44 -11.39
N THR A 814 -57.56 -8.65 -11.88
CA THR A 814 -56.74 -8.98 -13.04
C THR A 814 -55.45 -9.61 -12.58
N ILE A 815 -55.27 -10.88 -12.95
CA ILE A 815 -54.00 -11.55 -12.78
C ILE A 815 -53.09 -11.25 -13.98
N THR A 816 -51.87 -10.81 -13.71
CA THR A 816 -50.81 -10.59 -14.69
C THR A 816 -49.72 -11.63 -14.47
N ALA A 817 -49.32 -12.30 -15.55
CA ALA A 817 -48.23 -13.28 -15.51
C ALA A 817 -46.98 -12.72 -16.17
N GLU A 818 -45.83 -12.98 -15.54
CA GLU A 818 -44.53 -12.67 -16.11
C GLU A 818 -43.59 -13.87 -15.94
N LEU A 819 -42.91 -14.25 -17.02
CA LEU A 819 -41.90 -15.29 -16.98
C LEU A 819 -40.53 -14.64 -16.80
N TRP A 820 -39.81 -15.08 -15.78
CA TRP A 820 -38.48 -14.58 -15.45
C TRP A 820 -37.47 -15.74 -15.50
N ARG A 821 -36.25 -15.44 -15.95
CA ARG A 821 -35.11 -16.35 -15.86
C ARG A 821 -33.86 -15.53 -15.56
N ALA A 822 -33.08 -15.96 -14.57
CA ALA A 822 -31.86 -15.27 -14.14
C ALA A 822 -32.04 -13.77 -13.81
N GLY A 823 -33.23 -13.36 -13.34
CA GLY A 823 -33.52 -11.96 -13.01
C GLY A 823 -33.85 -11.05 -14.19
N ALA A 824 -34.03 -11.60 -15.41
CA ALA A 824 -34.55 -10.89 -16.57
C ALA A 824 -35.96 -11.39 -16.95
N LYS A 825 -36.83 -10.46 -17.35
CA LYS A 825 -38.16 -10.77 -17.88
C LYS A 825 -38.02 -11.30 -19.31
N LEU A 826 -38.58 -12.48 -19.57
CA LEU A 826 -38.59 -13.12 -20.88
C LEU A 826 -39.87 -12.78 -21.63
N ASP A 827 -39.77 -12.73 -22.97
CA ASP A 827 -40.93 -12.70 -23.84
C ASP A 827 -41.51 -14.12 -23.94
N ALA A 828 -42.74 -14.28 -23.47
CA ALA A 828 -43.41 -15.57 -23.33
C ALA A 828 -44.90 -15.41 -23.63
N THR A 829 -45.51 -16.47 -24.15
CA THR A 829 -46.95 -16.55 -24.31
C THR A 829 -47.56 -17.28 -23.11
N PHE A 830 -48.69 -16.80 -22.61
CA PHE A 830 -49.33 -17.32 -21.41
C PHE A 830 -50.66 -17.97 -21.73
N GLN A 831 -51.04 -19.00 -20.98
CA GLN A 831 -52.38 -19.56 -21.00
C GLN A 831 -52.90 -19.64 -19.57
N PHE A 832 -54.02 -18.96 -19.33
CA PHE A 832 -54.76 -19.02 -18.09
C PHE A 832 -55.90 -20.03 -18.27
N LYS A 833 -55.98 -21.06 -17.42
CA LYS A 833 -56.93 -22.16 -17.54
C LYS A 833 -57.63 -22.44 -16.22
N ASN A 834 -58.88 -22.86 -16.28
CA ASN A 834 -59.58 -23.52 -15.18
C ASN A 834 -59.89 -24.96 -15.58
N GLY A 835 -59.13 -25.93 -15.04
CA GLY A 835 -59.12 -27.29 -15.57
C GLY A 835 -58.70 -27.30 -17.04
N ASP A 836 -59.53 -27.88 -17.92
CA ASP A 836 -59.29 -27.93 -19.36
C ASP A 836 -59.81 -26.70 -20.13
N VAL A 837 -60.45 -25.74 -19.45
CA VAL A 837 -61.08 -24.57 -20.07
C VAL A 837 -60.10 -23.39 -20.10
N LEU A 838 -59.79 -22.90 -21.30
CA LEU A 838 -58.97 -21.70 -21.50
C LEU A 838 -59.76 -20.43 -21.14
N LEU A 839 -59.23 -19.64 -20.22
CA LEU A 839 -59.78 -18.36 -19.76
C LEU A 839 -59.19 -17.17 -20.52
N SER A 840 -57.88 -17.18 -20.78
CA SER A 840 -57.18 -16.13 -21.54
C SER A 840 -55.87 -16.64 -22.11
N SER A 841 -55.47 -16.10 -23.26
CA SER A 841 -54.12 -16.27 -23.83
C SER A 841 -53.30 -14.97 -23.83
N ASP A 842 -53.88 -13.89 -23.29
CA ASP A 842 -53.16 -12.64 -23.09
C ASP A 842 -52.28 -12.74 -21.84
N PRO A 843 -51.24 -11.89 -21.68
CA PRO A 843 -50.41 -11.85 -20.47
C PRO A 843 -51.18 -11.50 -19.18
N GLN A 844 -52.45 -11.13 -19.33
CA GLN A 844 -53.37 -10.78 -18.26
C GLN A 844 -54.69 -11.55 -18.42
N CYS A 845 -55.30 -11.90 -17.29
CA CYS A 845 -56.63 -12.49 -17.24
C CYS A 845 -57.44 -11.80 -16.15
N THR A 846 -58.58 -11.21 -16.51
CA THR A 846 -59.49 -10.60 -15.53
C THR A 846 -60.50 -11.63 -15.05
N ILE A 847 -60.53 -11.81 -13.73
CA ILE A 847 -61.44 -12.70 -13.04
C ILE A 847 -62.55 -11.87 -12.40
N ASP A 848 -63.80 -12.17 -12.73
CA ASP A 848 -64.98 -11.50 -12.18
C ASP A 848 -65.54 -12.30 -11.00
N ALA A 849 -65.70 -11.64 -9.85
CA ALA A 849 -66.22 -12.24 -8.63
C ALA A 849 -67.59 -12.90 -8.80
N THR A 850 -68.43 -12.39 -9.72
CA THR A 850 -69.77 -12.94 -10.01
C THR A 850 -69.72 -14.33 -10.62
N THR A 851 -68.59 -14.70 -11.23
CA THR A 851 -68.39 -16.01 -11.88
C THR A 851 -67.84 -17.08 -10.92
N ILE A 852 -67.57 -16.73 -9.66
CA ILE A 852 -67.01 -17.61 -8.64
C ILE A 852 -68.07 -17.94 -7.59
N THR A 853 -68.50 -19.20 -7.53
CA THR A 853 -69.49 -19.68 -6.56
C THR A 853 -68.91 -19.85 -5.15
N ASP A 854 -67.73 -20.50 -5.04
CA ASP A 854 -66.97 -20.66 -3.79
C ASP A 854 -65.47 -20.39 -4.03
N THR A 855 -64.85 -21.19 -4.89
CA THR A 855 -63.45 -21.01 -5.33
C THR A 855 -63.28 -21.27 -6.82
N LEU A 856 -62.26 -20.64 -7.41
CA LEU A 856 -61.85 -20.80 -8.81
C LEU A 856 -60.33 -21.00 -8.84
N ILE A 857 -59.87 -22.14 -9.34
CA ILE A 857 -58.43 -22.40 -9.51
C ILE A 857 -58.04 -22.02 -10.93
N VAL A 858 -57.13 -21.06 -11.04
CA VAL A 858 -56.55 -20.63 -12.32
C VAL A 858 -55.14 -21.20 -12.41
N SER A 859 -54.95 -22.12 -13.34
CA SER A 859 -53.62 -22.60 -13.76
C SER A 859 -53.06 -21.66 -14.81
N VAL A 860 -51.82 -21.22 -14.60
CA VAL A 860 -51.09 -20.35 -15.52
C VAL A 860 -49.92 -21.12 -16.07
N GLU A 861 -49.89 -21.26 -17.38
CA GLU A 861 -48.82 -21.92 -18.13
C GLU A 861 -48.10 -20.87 -18.98
N ALA A 862 -46.77 -20.84 -18.89
CA ALA A 862 -45.92 -19.95 -19.67
C ALA A 862 -45.11 -20.74 -20.69
N TYR A 863 -45.12 -20.29 -21.94
CA TYR A 863 -44.44 -20.94 -23.06
C TYR A 863 -43.40 -20.00 -23.66
N VAL A 864 -42.20 -20.53 -23.92
CA VAL A 864 -41.16 -19.84 -24.69
C VAL A 864 -41.09 -20.54 -26.05
N GLY A 865 -41.54 -19.87 -27.11
CA GLY A 865 -41.82 -20.53 -28.38
C GLY A 865 -42.99 -21.52 -28.25
N ASN A 866 -42.77 -22.79 -28.60
CA ASN A 866 -43.78 -23.85 -28.51
C ASN A 866 -43.60 -24.78 -27.29
N GLU A 867 -42.61 -24.54 -26.43
CA GLU A 867 -42.30 -25.40 -25.28
C GLU A 867 -42.83 -24.80 -23.98
N LEU A 868 -43.43 -25.64 -23.13
CA LEU A 868 -43.93 -25.26 -21.81
C LEU A 868 -42.72 -25.00 -20.88
N ALA A 869 -42.53 -23.75 -20.48
CA ALA A 869 -41.39 -23.30 -19.68
C ALA A 869 -41.66 -23.39 -18.17
N ALA A 870 -42.87 -23.02 -17.73
CA ALA A 870 -43.26 -23.09 -16.31
C ALA A 870 -44.79 -23.13 -16.14
N THR A 871 -45.24 -23.72 -15.03
CA THR A 871 -46.65 -23.74 -14.63
C THR A 871 -46.78 -23.29 -13.18
N SER A 872 -47.84 -22.52 -12.89
CA SER A 872 -48.21 -22.12 -11.53
C SER A 872 -49.73 -22.16 -11.39
N GLN A 873 -50.23 -22.21 -10.17
CA GLN A 873 -51.66 -22.21 -9.88
C GLN A 873 -51.99 -21.19 -8.81
N VAL A 874 -53.13 -20.53 -8.96
CA VAL A 874 -53.67 -19.64 -7.95
C VAL A 874 -55.17 -19.87 -7.76
N THR A 875 -55.61 -19.77 -6.52
CA THR A 875 -57.01 -19.97 -6.15
C THR A 875 -57.63 -18.62 -5.81
N PHE A 876 -58.64 -18.23 -6.57
CA PHE A 876 -59.54 -17.14 -6.22
C PHE A 876 -60.68 -17.69 -5.38
N SER A 877 -61.09 -16.96 -4.34
CA SER A 877 -62.18 -17.35 -3.44
C SER A 877 -63.21 -16.24 -3.34
N ASN A 878 -64.49 -16.56 -3.39
CA ASN A 878 -65.56 -15.60 -3.13
C ASN A 878 -66.22 -15.92 -1.79
N VAL A 879 -66.02 -15.05 -0.81
CA VAL A 879 -66.52 -15.22 0.55
C VAL A 879 -67.79 -14.39 0.73
N ASN A 880 -68.93 -15.03 0.99
CA ASN A 880 -70.18 -14.35 1.29
C ASN A 880 -70.21 -13.95 2.77
N ASP A 881 -69.79 -12.73 3.10
CA ASP A 881 -69.61 -12.25 4.48
C ASP A 881 -70.66 -11.25 4.99
N GLY A 882 -71.72 -10.94 4.23
CA GLY A 882 -72.94 -10.30 4.76
C GLY A 882 -72.77 -9.04 5.65
N GLN A 883 -72.95 -7.86 5.05
CA GLN A 883 -73.07 -6.50 5.66
C GLN A 883 -71.81 -5.82 6.26
N ALA A 884 -71.77 -4.49 6.10
CA ALA A 884 -70.65 -3.57 6.35
C ALA A 884 -70.18 -3.52 7.83
N GLY A 885 -68.86 -3.39 8.01
CA GLY A 885 -68.14 -3.60 9.27
C GLY A 885 -68.56 -2.71 10.44
N MET A 886 -69.00 -3.37 11.51
CA MET A 886 -69.31 -2.78 12.81
C MET A 886 -68.03 -2.39 13.57
N THR A 887 -68.09 -1.30 14.34
CA THR A 887 -67.00 -0.85 15.23
C THR A 887 -67.26 -1.38 16.64
N THR A 888 -66.23 -1.84 17.35
CA THR A 888 -66.38 -2.26 18.76
C THR A 888 -66.30 -1.06 19.67
N TRP A 889 -67.30 -0.90 20.52
CA TRP A 889 -67.47 0.20 21.46
C TRP A 889 -67.45 -0.32 22.89
N THR A 890 -66.80 0.44 23.77
CA THR A 890 -66.66 0.11 25.19
C THR A 890 -67.60 0.96 26.05
N ALA A 891 -68.14 0.38 27.12
CA ALA A 891 -68.89 1.07 28.16
C ALA A 891 -68.52 0.53 29.56
N TRP A 892 -68.94 1.20 30.63
CA TRP A 892 -68.56 0.89 32.01
C TRP A 892 -69.74 1.00 32.97
N SER A 893 -69.82 0.08 33.94
CA SER A 893 -70.93 -0.07 34.88
C SER A 893 -70.44 -0.57 36.24
N ASN A 894 -71.21 -0.38 37.30
CA ASN A 894 -70.95 -0.95 38.62
C ASN A 894 -71.72 -2.25 38.91
N SER A 895 -72.49 -2.78 37.95
CA SER A 895 -73.16 -4.08 38.05
C SER A 895 -72.83 -5.02 36.89
N ALA A 896 -72.92 -6.32 37.15
CA ALA A 896 -72.55 -7.37 36.18
C ALA A 896 -73.48 -7.45 34.96
N ASP A 897 -74.67 -6.86 35.06
CA ASP A 897 -75.64 -6.72 33.97
C ASP A 897 -75.57 -5.35 33.28
N GLY A 898 -74.66 -4.47 33.69
CA GLY A 898 -74.41 -3.19 33.05
C GLY A 898 -75.31 -2.04 33.49
N VAL A 899 -76.40 -2.31 34.21
CA VAL A 899 -77.48 -1.32 34.40
C VAL A 899 -77.14 -0.27 35.45
N THR A 900 -76.43 -0.66 36.51
CA THR A 900 -76.13 0.24 37.63
C THR A 900 -74.97 1.15 37.27
N ASP A 901 -75.18 2.47 37.32
CA ASP A 901 -74.21 3.51 36.94
C ASP A 901 -73.59 3.29 35.53
N PHE A 902 -74.40 2.98 34.52
CA PHE A 902 -73.90 2.85 33.15
C PHE A 902 -73.29 4.17 32.63
N SER A 903 -72.10 4.10 32.02
CA SER A 903 -71.54 5.20 31.21
C SER A 903 -70.72 4.66 30.06
N ILE A 904 -70.73 5.40 28.97
CA ILE A 904 -69.91 5.17 27.79
C ILE A 904 -68.63 6.02 27.78
N THR A 905 -68.41 6.85 28.80
CA THR A 905 -67.24 7.75 28.89
C THR A 905 -66.46 7.64 30.19
N ASP A 906 -67.10 7.23 31.29
CA ASP A 906 -66.46 7.16 32.61
C ASP A 906 -66.03 5.74 32.94
N ALA A 907 -64.74 5.48 32.76
CA ALA A 907 -64.12 4.18 32.94
C ALA A 907 -63.93 3.76 34.41
N ASN A 908 -64.18 4.64 35.38
CA ASN A 908 -63.88 4.39 36.80
C ASN A 908 -64.99 3.58 37.51
N ARG A 909 -65.40 2.48 36.88
CA ARG A 909 -66.43 1.54 37.37
C ARG A 909 -65.98 0.09 37.27
N ARG A 910 -66.63 -0.77 38.05
CA ARG A 910 -66.17 -2.15 38.29
C ARG A 910 -66.24 -3.07 37.07
N TYR A 911 -67.27 -2.94 36.25
CA TYR A 911 -67.51 -3.77 35.07
C TYR A 911 -67.24 -2.96 33.80
N GLU A 912 -66.65 -3.61 32.81
CA GLU A 912 -66.44 -3.08 31.46
C GLU A 912 -67.21 -3.93 30.46
N GLY A 913 -67.99 -3.26 29.62
CA GLY A 913 -68.86 -3.85 28.63
C GLY A 913 -68.37 -3.56 27.23
N GLN A 914 -68.45 -4.55 26.34
CA GLN A 914 -68.09 -4.41 24.94
C GLN A 914 -69.30 -4.67 24.04
N TYR A 915 -69.54 -3.79 23.08
CA TYR A 915 -70.60 -3.91 22.07
C TYR A 915 -70.05 -3.59 20.69
N THR A 916 -70.25 -4.50 19.74
CA THR A 916 -69.83 -4.26 18.35
C THR A 916 -71.03 -3.85 17.52
N GLY A 917 -71.00 -2.62 17.03
CA GLY A 917 -72.08 -2.02 16.25
C GLY A 917 -71.61 -0.86 15.40
N ILE A 918 -72.44 -0.43 14.44
CA ILE A 918 -72.08 0.65 13.51
C ILE A 918 -71.98 2.02 14.23
N THR A 919 -72.67 2.18 15.36
CA THR A 919 -72.61 3.35 16.25
C THR A 919 -72.68 2.90 17.71
N GLN A 920 -72.03 3.63 18.63
CA GLN A 920 -71.99 3.29 20.05
C GLN A 920 -73.40 3.25 20.66
N SER A 921 -73.80 2.11 21.24
CA SER A 921 -75.11 1.96 21.88
C SER A 921 -75.14 2.68 23.24
N THR A 922 -76.26 3.28 23.61
CA THR A 922 -76.48 3.83 24.95
C THR A 922 -77.33 2.92 25.83
N ASN A 923 -77.69 1.72 25.35
CA ASN A 923 -78.46 0.74 26.10
C ASN A 923 -77.52 -0.31 26.74
N PRO A 924 -77.49 -0.44 28.08
CA PRO A 924 -76.54 -1.33 28.76
C PRO A 924 -76.67 -2.81 28.38
N ALA A 925 -77.88 -3.26 28.06
CA ALA A 925 -78.15 -4.66 27.73
C ALA A 925 -77.50 -5.11 26.40
N ASP A 926 -77.11 -4.16 25.55
CA ASP A 926 -76.46 -4.45 24.27
C ASP A 926 -74.97 -4.80 24.47
N TYR A 927 -74.40 -4.43 25.61
CA TYR A 927 -73.00 -4.68 25.93
C TYR A 927 -72.83 -6.00 26.66
N ALA A 928 -71.78 -6.74 26.29
CA ALA A 928 -71.35 -7.92 27.02
C ALA A 928 -70.38 -7.50 28.15
N TRP A 929 -70.81 -7.66 29.40
CA TRP A 929 -70.13 -7.12 30.58
C TRP A 929 -69.15 -8.10 31.20
N THR A 930 -67.97 -7.57 31.54
CA THR A 930 -66.88 -8.29 32.19
C THR A 930 -66.49 -7.58 33.48
N ASP A 931 -66.37 -8.32 34.59
CA ASP A 931 -65.89 -7.77 35.86
C ASP A 931 -64.39 -7.50 35.78
N LYS A 932 -63.98 -6.24 35.81
CA LYS A 932 -62.55 -5.89 35.86
C LYS A 932 -61.90 -6.33 37.17
N GLY A 933 -62.72 -6.66 38.18
CA GLY A 933 -62.32 -7.22 39.46
C GLY A 933 -62.13 -8.74 39.49
N ALA A 934 -62.46 -9.47 38.42
CA ALA A 934 -62.39 -10.93 38.41
C ALA A 934 -60.92 -11.41 38.48
N GLY A 935 -60.54 -11.94 39.65
CA GLY A 935 -59.18 -12.41 39.97
C GLY A 935 -58.51 -11.68 41.15
N LEU A 936 -59.04 -10.53 41.59
CA LEU A 936 -58.44 -9.71 42.65
C LEU A 936 -58.63 -10.25 44.08
N LEU A 937 -59.53 -11.22 44.29
CA LEU A 937 -59.67 -11.95 45.56
C LEU A 937 -58.46 -12.81 45.93
N ASN A 938 -57.55 -13.08 44.98
CA ASN A 938 -56.35 -13.87 45.25
C ASN A 938 -55.15 -13.02 45.74
N VAL A 939 -55.21 -11.68 45.62
CA VAL A 939 -54.09 -10.78 45.99
C VAL A 939 -54.52 -9.72 47.00
N PHE A 940 -55.71 -9.12 46.88
CA PHE A 940 -56.28 -8.19 47.86
C PHE A 940 -57.70 -8.65 48.22
N TYR A 941 -57.86 -9.34 49.35
CA TYR A 941 -59.16 -9.85 49.75
C TYR A 941 -59.79 -9.00 50.86
N PRO A 942 -61.09 -8.70 50.78
CA PRO A 942 -61.79 -7.89 51.78
C PRO A 942 -62.06 -8.69 53.05
N VAL A 943 -61.75 -8.11 54.21
CA VAL A 943 -62.10 -8.62 55.53
C VAL A 943 -62.91 -7.54 56.24
N GLY A 944 -64.23 -7.57 56.04
CA GLY A 944 -65.12 -6.51 56.50
C GLY A 944 -64.94 -5.23 55.68
N SER A 945 -64.73 -4.09 56.36
CA SER A 945 -64.57 -2.77 55.71
C SER A 945 -63.12 -2.41 55.36
N ILE A 946 -62.18 -3.37 55.48
CA ILE A 946 -60.76 -3.23 55.15
C ILE A 946 -60.31 -4.34 54.19
N TYR A 947 -59.27 -4.07 53.41
CA TYR A 947 -58.69 -4.98 52.43
C TYR A 947 -57.31 -5.45 52.89
N GLN A 948 -57.02 -6.74 52.77
CA GLN A 948 -55.76 -7.35 53.21
C GLN A 948 -54.99 -7.92 52.02
N SER A 949 -53.66 -7.79 52.07
CA SER A 949 -52.76 -8.38 51.08
C SER A 949 -51.41 -8.72 51.68
N THR A 950 -50.78 -9.77 51.17
CA THR A 950 -49.38 -10.10 51.46
C THR A 950 -48.40 -9.30 50.58
N ASP A 951 -48.91 -8.54 49.62
CA ASP A 951 -48.14 -7.63 48.79
C ASP A 951 -48.08 -6.23 49.43
N THR A 952 -46.93 -5.56 49.31
CA THR A 952 -46.69 -4.20 49.85
C THR A 952 -47.16 -3.10 48.91
N THR A 953 -47.54 -3.45 47.69
CA THR A 953 -47.95 -2.50 46.67
C THR A 953 -49.31 -1.89 47.03
N SER A 954 -49.42 -0.56 46.98
CA SER A 954 -50.67 0.13 47.33
C SER A 954 -51.81 -0.29 46.39
N PRO A 955 -53.01 -0.60 46.91
CA PRO A 955 -54.16 -0.98 46.10
C PRO A 955 -54.56 0.08 45.07
N SER A 956 -54.20 1.34 45.30
CA SER A 956 -54.48 2.45 44.36
C SER A 956 -53.91 2.22 42.95
N VAL A 957 -52.83 1.45 42.83
CA VAL A 957 -52.19 1.16 41.54
C VAL A 957 -53.02 0.19 40.68
N LEU A 958 -53.69 -0.77 41.32
CA LEU A 958 -54.39 -1.87 40.63
C LEU A 958 -55.92 -1.75 40.70
N LEU A 959 -56.46 -1.17 41.77
CA LEU A 959 -57.89 -1.02 42.02
C LEU A 959 -58.41 0.41 41.82
N GLY A 960 -57.51 1.39 41.68
CA GLY A 960 -57.87 2.81 41.59
C GLY A 960 -58.51 3.38 42.87
N GLY A 961 -58.63 4.71 42.95
CA GLY A 961 -59.17 5.41 44.14
C GLY A 961 -58.12 5.73 45.21
N THR A 962 -58.56 6.33 46.33
CA THR A 962 -57.66 6.79 47.41
C THR A 962 -57.72 5.83 48.59
N TRP A 963 -56.56 5.33 49.01
CA TRP A 963 -56.42 4.28 50.02
C TRP A 963 -55.46 4.71 51.11
N GLU A 964 -55.80 4.42 52.36
CA GLU A 964 -54.94 4.66 53.52
C GLU A 964 -54.52 3.32 54.16
N VAL A 965 -53.31 3.28 54.72
CA VAL A 965 -52.82 2.10 55.47
C VAL A 965 -53.55 2.05 56.81
N TYR A 966 -54.15 0.91 57.12
CA TYR A 966 -54.95 0.73 58.33
C TYR A 966 -54.34 -0.32 59.25
N ASP A 967 -53.53 0.14 60.20
CA ASP A 967 -52.86 -0.61 61.28
C ASP A 967 -52.29 -2.01 60.93
N ASN A 968 -50.98 -2.05 60.69
CA ASN A 968 -50.21 -3.28 60.42
C ASN A 968 -49.45 -3.82 61.66
N SER A 969 -49.75 -3.38 62.89
CA SER A 969 -48.85 -3.63 64.02
C SER A 969 -48.87 -5.05 64.62
N ALA A 970 -49.71 -5.97 64.14
CA ALA A 970 -49.86 -7.31 64.70
C ALA A 970 -49.27 -8.46 63.85
N ASP A 971 -49.04 -8.26 62.55
CA ASP A 971 -48.35 -9.21 61.66
C ASP A 971 -47.71 -8.45 60.49
N PRO A 972 -46.36 -8.37 60.40
CA PRO A 972 -45.66 -7.57 59.40
C PRO A 972 -45.72 -8.15 57.98
N THR A 973 -46.29 -9.35 57.79
CA THR A 973 -46.39 -9.98 56.47
C THR A 973 -47.72 -9.69 55.75
N VAL A 974 -48.65 -9.00 56.41
CA VAL A 974 -49.97 -8.68 55.86
C VAL A 974 -50.23 -7.19 55.95
N ASN A 975 -50.35 -6.55 54.79
CA ASN A 975 -50.69 -5.14 54.65
C ASN A 975 -52.21 -4.97 54.61
N ARG A 976 -52.72 -4.09 55.46
CA ARG A 976 -54.14 -3.78 55.56
C ARG A 976 -54.40 -2.36 55.08
N TRP A 977 -55.42 -2.23 54.24
CA TRP A 977 -55.73 -1.01 53.53
C TRP A 977 -57.21 -0.68 53.69
N ARG A 978 -57.51 0.59 53.91
CA ARG A 978 -58.88 1.10 53.97
C ARG A 978 -59.10 2.08 52.84
N ARG A 979 -60.20 1.93 52.10
CA ARG A 979 -60.57 2.89 51.07
C ARG A 979 -61.22 4.11 51.73
N THR A 980 -60.70 5.29 51.45
CA THR A 980 -61.19 6.55 52.04
C THR A 980 -61.97 7.43 51.07
N ALA A 981 -61.80 7.20 49.76
CA ALA A 981 -62.64 7.76 48.69
C ALA A 981 -62.59 6.88 47.45
#